data_AF-A0A936U9R8-F1
#
_entry.id   AF-A0A936U9R8-F1
#
_cell.length_a   1.000
_cell.length_b   1.000
_cell.length_c   1.000
_cell.angle_alpha   90.00
_cell.angle_beta   90.00
_cell.angle_gamma   90.00
#
_symmetry.space_group_name_H-M   'P 1'
#
loop_
_entity.id
_entity.type
_entity.pdbx_description
1 polymer ?
#
loop_
_entity_poly.entity_id
_entity_poly.type
_entity_poly.pdbx_seq_one_letter_code
_entity_poly.pdbx_strand_id
1 'polypeptide(L)'
;MEPTPVSPEVQEALLELSQYLSDTLPPMMVAGSVELLASQPPVLVAEQIRGWTAAQYQGRTASLPVSDYLFHALKKIHLLAELKLVPTDKALRLLGGILPLLETFCPEEDRGLLRDNVSRLGSAATVLTSPVETIYRQVGTEQPLASRGRPADAPPTAAGAAPSAAASLASPAGPQATTDDVARGLARFGLLVERLEKSLPKEGGRKPSDALTAQLLATAATASRSSRELEENLARLSRIGVDVPTGDALFRKLSESLPGWGVPVNPDADETIGPGARGSVVGAMRRLVTLAPGAEEGAKRFREMVQAGIEQFNEGNLGRAVTLFSLAEQVIRRERVEKPVAQAMRARSHETLDAARMRAYAEKPENHFGLKTILDFFPALRPAGLLESLREERKRDGRRLLLSLLEVHGPPARDAALEKLSAAASVPADETDWYFLRNLLYVLRKVPRTAEAPSEGEIDFLFRLSEPSQPVPLVKEALANLAQTRHERAEQILVARLSQLESTVAKAGAVVPPDLLQLLDKTCSALARQGTPATLRAIVDHGLKGAVGPSGSVVRLGHLGGHDLSSQEDLVDRLLKALRSVLPVKVLGFVLSSSGSADAEARHLVKALSGTPAPPVQRLFEEIARKYPDREFGREAKKALAFFEQPRKAAESPGPASLAGDLEVFGLPTLLQTLEQTQATGMLTLKDGRGSEIGGVAFEGGHVRGAASGTLRGVDAFHQLLERPAAASFAFARAASLRPEDANLPTPQPVMGLLLEGMRRYDELQRSAALIPDGARLRPTGSKPTRLPQEDDPKLLSAVWARVSQGATATECEGVFATDAFRVRRLLVHWVEEGSLQVVPE
;
A
#
# COMPACT_ATOMS: atom_id res chain seq x y z
N MET A 1 -26.55 8.86 -38.71
CA MET A 1 -26.79 9.92 -37.73
C MET A 1 -25.45 10.28 -37.15
N GLU A 2 -25.08 11.56 -37.18
CA GLU A 2 -23.95 12.03 -36.37
C GLU A 2 -24.32 11.88 -34.88
N PRO A 3 -23.37 11.46 -34.00
CA PRO A 3 -23.67 11.34 -32.59
C PRO A 3 -23.92 12.73 -32.02
N THR A 4 -25.11 12.93 -31.43
CA THR A 4 -25.45 14.16 -30.72
C THR A 4 -24.38 14.42 -29.65
N PRO A 5 -23.77 15.62 -29.57
CA PRO A 5 -22.73 15.88 -28.59
C PRO A 5 -23.29 15.69 -27.18
N VAL A 6 -22.73 14.70 -26.48
CA VAL A 6 -23.09 14.36 -25.10
C VAL A 6 -22.65 15.53 -24.20
N SER A 7 -23.49 15.94 -23.24
CA SER A 7 -23.13 17.04 -22.34
C SER A 7 -21.91 16.66 -21.48
N PRO A 8 -21.07 17.62 -21.06
CA PRO A 8 -19.90 17.33 -20.25
C PRO A 8 -20.28 16.61 -18.94
N GLU A 9 -21.43 16.91 -18.34
CA GLU A 9 -21.88 16.23 -17.11
C GLU A 9 -22.23 14.74 -17.37
N VAL A 10 -22.80 14.42 -18.53
CA VAL A 10 -23.10 13.02 -18.90
C VAL A 10 -21.81 12.28 -19.26
N GLN A 11 -20.84 12.94 -19.89
CA GLN A 11 -19.53 12.35 -20.18
C GLN A 11 -18.72 12.06 -18.91
N GLU A 12 -18.77 12.97 -17.92
CA GLU A 12 -18.22 12.78 -16.58
C GLU A 12 -18.91 11.61 -15.86
N ALA A 13 -20.25 11.54 -15.90
CA ALA A 13 -21.02 10.46 -15.29
C ALA A 13 -20.72 9.07 -15.88
N LEU A 14 -20.49 8.95 -17.19
CA LEU A 14 -20.06 7.70 -17.85
C LEU A 14 -18.65 7.27 -17.42
N LEU A 15 -17.75 8.23 -17.19
CA LEU A 15 -16.40 7.98 -16.69
C LEU A 15 -16.42 7.55 -15.21
N GLU A 16 -17.22 8.21 -14.37
CA GLU A 16 -17.44 7.80 -12.98
C GLU A 16 -18.08 6.41 -12.88
N LEU A 17 -19.04 6.08 -13.75
CA LEU A 17 -19.61 4.73 -13.83
C LEU A 17 -18.51 3.69 -14.09
N SER A 18 -17.58 3.97 -15.02
CA SER A 18 -16.49 3.05 -15.35
C SER A 18 -15.49 2.85 -14.20
N GLN A 19 -15.20 3.92 -13.45
CA GLN A 19 -14.40 3.88 -12.23
C GLN A 19 -15.12 3.11 -11.11
N TYR A 20 -16.44 3.26 -11.00
CA TYR A 20 -17.26 2.49 -10.06
C TYR A 20 -17.25 0.99 -10.40
N LEU A 21 -17.42 0.63 -11.67
CA LEU A 21 -17.35 -0.78 -12.11
C LEU A 21 -15.99 -1.41 -11.76
N SER A 22 -14.91 -0.65 -11.89
CA SER A 22 -13.52 -1.04 -11.55
C SER A 22 -13.16 -0.97 -10.06
N ASP A 23 -14.12 -0.74 -9.15
CA ASP A 23 -13.90 -0.57 -7.70
C ASP A 23 -13.02 0.63 -7.30
N THR A 24 -12.70 1.53 -8.24
CA THR A 24 -11.93 2.76 -8.01
C THR A 24 -12.76 3.86 -7.37
N LEU A 25 -14.08 3.87 -7.61
CA LEU A 25 -15.04 4.81 -7.03
C LEU A 25 -16.00 4.07 -6.09
N PRO A 26 -16.32 4.57 -4.88
CA PRO A 26 -17.26 3.90 -3.98
C PRO A 26 -18.74 4.22 -4.31
N PRO A 27 -19.71 3.37 -3.91
CA PRO A 27 -21.13 3.50 -4.28
C PRO A 27 -21.76 4.89 -4.01
N MET A 28 -21.42 5.57 -2.91
CA MET A 28 -22.00 6.87 -2.60
C MET A 28 -21.51 8.02 -3.49
N MET A 29 -20.36 7.84 -4.15
CA MET A 29 -19.79 8.87 -5.04
C MET A 29 -20.43 8.79 -6.42
N VAL A 30 -20.66 7.59 -6.95
CA VAL A 30 -21.27 7.39 -8.28
C VAL A 30 -22.78 7.63 -8.30
N ALA A 31 -23.45 7.69 -7.13
CA ALA A 31 -24.91 7.62 -7.03
C ALA A 31 -25.62 8.72 -7.85
N GLY A 32 -25.18 9.97 -7.75
CA GLY A 32 -25.73 11.08 -8.52
C GLY A 32 -25.51 10.91 -10.03
N SER A 33 -24.35 10.38 -10.43
CA SER A 33 -24.02 10.08 -11.82
C SER A 33 -24.86 8.94 -12.39
N VAL A 34 -25.12 7.87 -11.63
CA VAL A 34 -26.04 6.80 -12.07
C VAL A 34 -27.50 7.28 -12.10
N GLU A 35 -27.90 8.18 -11.21
CA GLU A 35 -29.24 8.81 -11.27
C GLU A 35 -29.40 9.74 -12.49
N LEU A 36 -28.35 10.48 -12.85
CA LEU A 36 -28.30 11.27 -14.09
C LEU A 36 -28.38 10.35 -15.31
N LEU A 37 -27.57 9.28 -15.35
CA LEU A 37 -27.55 8.30 -16.45
C LEU A 37 -28.86 7.51 -16.57
N ALA A 38 -29.60 7.28 -15.48
CA ALA A 38 -30.94 6.69 -15.52
C ALA A 38 -31.99 7.59 -16.21
N SER A 39 -31.63 8.86 -16.48
CA SER A 39 -32.43 9.81 -17.26
C SER A 39 -31.95 9.97 -18.71
N GLN A 40 -30.91 9.25 -19.12
CA GLN A 40 -30.30 9.29 -20.46
C GLN A 40 -30.70 8.06 -21.30
N PRO A 41 -30.51 8.07 -22.63
CA PRO A 41 -30.71 6.90 -23.47
C PRO A 41 -29.86 5.69 -23.00
N PRO A 42 -30.45 4.52 -22.73
CA PRO A 42 -29.73 3.35 -22.19
C PRO A 42 -28.53 2.90 -23.02
N VAL A 43 -28.54 3.17 -24.34
CA VAL A 43 -27.43 2.87 -25.23
C VAL A 43 -26.11 3.50 -24.80
N LEU A 44 -26.11 4.71 -24.22
CA LEU A 44 -24.87 5.35 -23.74
C LEU A 44 -24.23 4.57 -22.60
N VAL A 45 -25.05 4.08 -21.67
CA VAL A 45 -24.62 3.27 -20.54
C VAL A 45 -24.18 1.87 -21.00
N ALA A 46 -24.91 1.26 -21.94
CA ALA A 46 -24.57 -0.04 -22.49
C ALA A 46 -23.26 -0.02 -23.30
N GLU A 47 -23.02 1.01 -24.12
CA GLU A 47 -21.76 1.23 -24.84
C GLU A 47 -20.59 1.43 -23.86
N GLN A 48 -20.78 2.19 -22.79
CA GLN A 48 -19.76 2.39 -21.76
C GLN A 48 -19.42 1.10 -21.01
N ILE A 49 -20.43 0.28 -20.67
CA ILE A 49 -20.23 -1.05 -20.08
C ILE A 49 -19.50 -1.98 -21.07
N ARG A 50 -19.80 -1.92 -22.37
CA ARG A 50 -19.08 -2.69 -23.40
C ARG A 50 -17.61 -2.26 -23.50
N GLY A 51 -17.34 -0.95 -23.52
CA GLY A 51 -15.99 -0.39 -23.53
C GLY A 51 -15.18 -0.78 -22.30
N TRP A 52 -15.78 -0.69 -21.11
CA TRP A 52 -15.19 -1.16 -19.85
C TRP A 52 -14.90 -2.67 -19.90
N THR A 53 -15.86 -3.49 -20.34
CA THR A 53 -15.70 -4.95 -20.44
C THR A 53 -14.56 -5.32 -21.38
N ALA A 54 -14.46 -4.68 -22.55
CA ALA A 54 -13.37 -4.90 -23.50
C ALA A 54 -11.99 -4.53 -22.91
N ALA A 55 -11.90 -3.43 -22.16
CA ALA A 55 -10.66 -3.03 -21.49
C ALA A 55 -10.23 -4.04 -20.39
N GLN A 56 -11.18 -4.55 -19.60
CA GLN A 56 -10.89 -5.59 -18.60
C GLN A 56 -10.46 -6.91 -19.24
N TYR A 57 -11.07 -7.28 -20.37
CA TYR A 57 -10.77 -8.52 -21.10
C TYR A 57 -9.40 -8.50 -21.81
N GLN A 58 -8.90 -7.32 -22.19
CA GLN A 58 -7.58 -7.17 -22.83
C GLN A 58 -6.43 -6.97 -21.82
N GLY A 59 -6.71 -6.45 -20.62
CA GLY A 59 -5.69 -6.08 -19.63
C GLY A 59 -5.22 -7.19 -18.68
N ARG A 60 -5.90 -8.35 -18.65
CA ARG A 60 -5.57 -9.51 -17.80
C ARG A 60 -5.74 -10.81 -18.58
N THR A 61 -4.98 -11.84 -18.24
CA THR A 61 -5.05 -13.15 -18.90
C THR A 61 -6.47 -13.71 -18.78
N ALA A 62 -7.19 -13.77 -19.90
CA ALA A 62 -8.64 -14.03 -19.92
C ALA A 62 -8.99 -15.38 -19.27
N SER A 63 -9.72 -15.32 -18.15
CA SER A 63 -10.10 -16.49 -17.34
C SER A 63 -11.59 -16.55 -16.99
N LEU A 64 -12.37 -15.56 -17.41
CA LEU A 64 -13.81 -15.44 -17.14
C LEU A 64 -14.60 -15.19 -18.44
N PRO A 65 -15.81 -15.75 -18.59
CA PRO A 65 -16.72 -15.45 -19.69
C PRO A 65 -17.12 -13.97 -19.76
N VAL A 66 -17.56 -13.51 -20.94
CA VAL A 66 -18.00 -12.11 -21.12
C VAL A 66 -19.28 -11.85 -20.32
N SER A 67 -20.14 -12.85 -20.15
CA SER A 67 -21.33 -12.77 -19.28
C SER A 67 -21.02 -12.36 -17.84
N ASP A 68 -19.86 -12.71 -17.30
CA ASP A 68 -19.55 -12.48 -15.88
C ASP A 68 -19.19 -11.02 -15.63
N TYR A 69 -18.46 -10.39 -16.55
CA TYR A 69 -18.20 -8.94 -16.53
C TYR A 69 -19.50 -8.12 -16.72
N LEU A 70 -20.37 -8.55 -17.65
CA LEU A 70 -21.67 -7.91 -17.88
C LEU A 70 -22.59 -8.06 -16.67
N PHE A 71 -22.63 -9.25 -16.05
CA PHE A 71 -23.39 -9.51 -14.84
C PHE A 71 -22.86 -8.70 -13.64
N HIS A 72 -21.55 -8.59 -13.48
CA HIS A 72 -20.93 -7.74 -12.45
C HIS A 72 -21.35 -6.27 -12.60
N ALA A 73 -21.36 -5.75 -13.84
CA ALA A 73 -21.81 -4.38 -14.09
C ALA A 73 -23.30 -4.16 -13.72
N LEU A 74 -24.17 -5.10 -14.11
CA LEU A 74 -25.59 -5.09 -13.74
C LEU A 74 -25.79 -5.20 -12.22
N LYS A 75 -25.04 -6.08 -11.54
CA LYS A 75 -25.08 -6.25 -10.08
C LYS A 75 -24.65 -4.99 -9.33
N LYS A 76 -23.64 -4.27 -9.81
CA LYS A 76 -23.19 -3.02 -9.17
C LYS A 76 -24.19 -1.88 -9.36
N ILE A 77 -24.81 -1.75 -10.54
CA ILE A 77 -25.91 -0.79 -10.74
C ILE A 77 -27.11 -1.17 -9.84
N HIS A 78 -27.40 -2.46 -9.64
CA HIS A 78 -28.44 -2.92 -8.72
C HIS A 78 -28.11 -2.64 -7.24
N LEU A 79 -26.85 -2.79 -6.83
CA LEU A 79 -26.40 -2.50 -5.46
C LEU A 79 -26.71 -1.05 -5.04
N LEU A 80 -26.68 -0.09 -5.96
CA LEU A 80 -27.06 1.31 -5.68
C LEU A 80 -28.54 1.45 -5.30
N ALA A 81 -29.40 0.57 -5.81
CA ALA A 81 -30.81 0.48 -5.42
C ALA A 81 -31.00 -0.25 -4.07
N GLU A 82 -30.27 -1.35 -3.83
CA GLU A 82 -30.28 -2.05 -2.53
C GLU A 82 -29.85 -1.12 -1.38
N LEU A 83 -28.77 -0.35 -1.60
CA LEU A 83 -28.23 0.61 -0.64
C LEU A 83 -29.08 1.90 -0.52
N LYS A 84 -30.16 2.03 -1.30
CA LYS A 84 -31.02 3.22 -1.37
C LYS A 84 -30.28 4.52 -1.72
N LEU A 85 -29.21 4.41 -2.50
CA LEU A 85 -28.40 5.52 -2.98
C LEU A 85 -28.97 6.12 -4.28
N VAL A 86 -29.63 5.29 -5.09
CA VAL A 86 -30.40 5.70 -6.27
C VAL A 86 -31.84 5.22 -6.08
N PRO A 87 -32.88 6.01 -6.45
CA PRO A 87 -34.26 5.56 -6.41
C PRO A 87 -34.45 4.23 -7.14
N THR A 88 -35.06 3.24 -6.47
CA THR A 88 -35.15 1.86 -6.95
C THR A 88 -35.86 1.76 -8.30
N ASP A 89 -36.87 2.61 -8.56
CA ASP A 89 -37.58 2.69 -9.82
C ASP A 89 -36.71 3.20 -10.98
N LYS A 90 -35.83 4.19 -10.72
CA LYS A 90 -34.87 4.70 -11.71
C LYS A 90 -33.79 3.67 -12.03
N ALA A 91 -33.23 3.03 -11.00
CA ALA A 91 -32.21 2.00 -11.17
C ALA A 91 -32.75 0.76 -11.92
N LEU A 92 -33.94 0.27 -11.57
CA LEU A 92 -34.58 -0.84 -12.27
C LEU A 92 -34.98 -0.48 -13.72
N ARG A 93 -35.41 0.76 -13.97
CA ARG A 93 -35.68 1.25 -15.33
C ARG A 93 -34.41 1.30 -16.18
N LEU A 94 -33.29 1.76 -15.62
CA LEU A 94 -32.00 1.75 -16.29
C LEU A 94 -31.55 0.31 -16.60
N LEU A 95 -31.59 -0.58 -15.60
CA LEU A 95 -31.25 -2.01 -15.76
C LEU A 95 -32.09 -2.69 -16.84
N GLY A 96 -33.41 -2.49 -16.84
CA GLY A 96 -34.31 -3.02 -17.87
C GLY A 96 -34.07 -2.44 -19.27
N GLY A 97 -33.58 -1.19 -19.36
CA GLY A 97 -33.21 -0.56 -20.62
C GLY A 97 -31.87 -1.02 -21.20
N ILE A 98 -30.88 -1.33 -20.35
CA ILE A 98 -29.55 -1.76 -20.80
C ILE A 98 -29.45 -3.28 -21.03
N LEU A 99 -30.22 -4.10 -20.31
CA LEU A 99 -30.10 -5.56 -20.39
C LEU A 99 -30.23 -6.13 -21.83
N PRO A 100 -31.23 -5.75 -22.66
CA PRO A 100 -31.34 -6.25 -24.04
C PRO A 100 -30.16 -5.83 -24.94
N LEU A 101 -29.56 -4.67 -24.65
CA LEU A 101 -28.38 -4.17 -25.36
C LEU A 101 -27.13 -4.96 -24.97
N LEU A 102 -26.96 -5.25 -23.68
CA LEU A 102 -25.86 -6.10 -23.19
C LEU A 102 -25.98 -7.55 -23.66
N GLU A 103 -27.20 -8.10 -23.76
CA GLU A 103 -27.44 -9.42 -24.38
C GLU A 103 -27.01 -9.46 -25.86
N THR A 104 -27.17 -8.35 -26.58
CA THR A 104 -26.71 -8.21 -27.98
C THR A 104 -25.18 -8.20 -28.07
N PHE A 105 -24.50 -7.61 -27.08
CA PHE A 105 -23.02 -7.60 -27.00
C PHE A 105 -22.42 -8.88 -26.43
N CYS A 106 -23.22 -9.70 -25.74
CA CYS A 106 -22.81 -10.97 -25.17
C CYS A 106 -22.68 -12.04 -26.29
N PRO A 107 -21.57 -12.82 -26.35
CA PRO A 107 -21.40 -13.94 -27.28
C PRO A 107 -22.56 -14.94 -27.17
N GLU A 108 -22.94 -15.58 -28.28
CA GLU A 108 -24.14 -16.44 -28.31
C GLU A 108 -24.09 -17.58 -27.27
N GLU A 109 -22.89 -18.11 -27.04
CA GLU A 109 -22.55 -19.15 -26.06
C GLU A 109 -22.81 -18.70 -24.60
N ASP A 110 -22.57 -17.43 -24.30
CA ASP A 110 -22.65 -16.83 -22.96
C ASP A 110 -24.05 -16.28 -22.62
N ARG A 111 -24.91 -16.01 -23.63
CA ARG A 111 -26.25 -15.41 -23.45
C ARG A 111 -27.20 -16.25 -22.57
N GLY A 112 -26.99 -17.55 -22.47
CA GLY A 112 -27.73 -18.41 -21.53
C GLY A 112 -27.36 -18.08 -20.09
N LEU A 113 -26.05 -18.10 -19.80
CA LEU A 113 -25.48 -17.87 -18.47
C LEU A 113 -25.80 -16.46 -17.94
N LEU A 114 -25.75 -15.44 -18.81
CA LEU A 114 -26.11 -14.07 -18.45
C LEU A 114 -27.59 -13.97 -18.00
N ARG A 115 -28.52 -14.57 -18.74
CA ARG A 115 -29.96 -14.56 -18.41
C ARG A 115 -30.25 -15.30 -17.11
N ASP A 116 -29.64 -16.47 -16.92
CA ASP A 116 -29.76 -17.25 -15.68
C ASP A 116 -29.24 -16.49 -14.46
N ASN A 117 -28.08 -15.82 -14.58
CA ASN A 117 -27.53 -15.01 -13.49
C ASN A 117 -28.37 -13.76 -13.20
N VAL A 118 -28.85 -13.05 -14.23
CA VAL A 118 -29.70 -11.86 -14.06
C VAL A 118 -31.07 -12.22 -13.48
N SER A 119 -31.64 -13.39 -13.77
CA SER A 119 -32.89 -13.86 -13.15
C SER A 119 -32.81 -13.97 -11.62
N ARG A 120 -31.60 -14.19 -11.09
CA ARG A 120 -31.33 -14.34 -9.64
C ARG A 120 -31.05 -13.01 -8.94
N LEU A 121 -30.92 -11.89 -9.66
CA LEU A 121 -30.46 -10.60 -9.12
C LEU A 121 -31.36 -10.07 -7.98
N GLY A 122 -32.66 -10.41 -7.97
CA GLY A 122 -33.60 -10.06 -6.91
C GLY A 122 -33.85 -11.12 -5.84
N SER A 123 -33.13 -12.25 -5.86
CA SER A 123 -33.40 -13.42 -4.99
C SER A 123 -32.37 -13.64 -3.88
N ALA A 124 -31.19 -13.01 -3.95
CA ALA A 124 -30.08 -13.25 -3.04
C ALA A 124 -29.96 -12.12 -1.99
N ALA A 125 -29.98 -12.47 -0.71
CA ALA A 125 -29.59 -11.53 0.34
C ALA A 125 -28.09 -11.20 0.21
N THR A 126 -27.77 -9.91 0.35
CA THR A 126 -26.51 -9.30 -0.07
C THR A 126 -25.26 -9.92 0.57
N VAL A 127 -24.47 -10.67 -0.22
CA VAL A 127 -23.02 -10.76 0.00
C VAL A 127 -22.40 -9.53 -0.64
N LEU A 128 -21.74 -8.70 0.17
CA LEU A 128 -21.02 -7.50 -0.26
C LEU A 128 -20.19 -7.81 -1.50
N THR A 129 -20.29 -6.96 -2.52
CA THR A 129 -19.63 -7.17 -3.81
C THR A 129 -18.13 -7.34 -3.61
N SER A 130 -17.65 -8.55 -3.91
CA SER A 130 -16.24 -8.83 -4.17
C SER A 130 -15.63 -7.77 -5.09
N PRO A 131 -14.38 -7.35 -4.84
CA PRO A 131 -13.60 -6.63 -5.84
C PRO A 131 -13.59 -7.38 -7.17
N VAL A 132 -13.35 -6.69 -8.29
CA VAL A 132 -13.11 -7.31 -9.62
C VAL A 132 -12.03 -8.42 -9.56
N GLU A 133 -11.11 -8.38 -8.60
CA GLU A 133 -10.07 -9.39 -8.35
C GLU A 133 -10.55 -10.66 -7.63
N THR A 134 -11.77 -10.68 -7.10
CA THR A 134 -12.30 -11.79 -6.30
C THR A 134 -13.57 -12.41 -6.92
N ILE A 135 -13.62 -12.45 -8.27
CA ILE A 135 -14.54 -13.32 -9.01
C ILE A 135 -13.95 -14.75 -9.06
N TYR A 136 -13.75 -15.33 -7.87
CA TYR A 136 -13.44 -16.76 -7.74
C TYR A 136 -14.74 -17.55 -7.58
N ARG A 137 -15.12 -18.23 -8.67
CA ARG A 137 -15.85 -19.51 -8.74
C ARG A 137 -17.02 -19.69 -7.75
N GLN A 138 -18.26 -19.67 -8.24
CA GLN A 138 -19.40 -20.23 -7.51
C GLN A 138 -19.09 -21.67 -7.07
N VAL A 139 -19.22 -21.94 -5.77
CA VAL A 139 -19.10 -23.28 -5.20
C VAL A 139 -20.31 -24.10 -5.65
N GLY A 140 -20.10 -25.12 -6.49
CA GLY A 140 -21.25 -25.79 -7.09
C GLY A 140 -21.07 -27.06 -7.93
N THR A 141 -19.90 -27.71 -8.00
CA THR A 141 -19.76 -29.16 -8.35
C THR A 141 -18.29 -29.57 -8.33
N GLU A 142 -17.87 -30.29 -7.29
CA GLU A 142 -16.98 -31.47 -7.35
C GLU A 142 -16.77 -32.02 -5.93
N GLN A 143 -16.82 -33.34 -5.76
CA GLN A 143 -16.66 -34.01 -4.47
C GLN A 143 -15.19 -34.32 -4.17
N PRO A 144 -14.76 -34.34 -2.91
CA PRO A 144 -13.38 -34.64 -2.55
C PRO A 144 -13.08 -36.13 -2.70
N LEU A 145 -12.06 -36.48 -3.50
CA LEU A 145 -11.50 -37.83 -3.53
C LEU A 145 -10.55 -38.06 -2.36
N ALA A 146 -10.68 -39.23 -1.74
CA ALA A 146 -10.15 -39.52 -0.42
C ALA A 146 -8.70 -40.01 -0.38
N SER A 147 -8.16 -39.95 0.83
CA SER A 147 -6.85 -40.38 1.30
C SER A 147 -6.47 -41.85 1.04
N ARG A 148 -5.16 -42.07 0.81
CA ARG A 148 -4.32 -43.27 1.05
C ARG A 148 -2.85 -42.79 1.01
N GLY A 149 -1.90 -43.20 1.85
CA GLY A 149 -1.89 -44.06 3.03
C GLY A 149 -0.50 -44.02 3.73
N ARG A 150 -0.46 -44.41 5.01
CA ARG A 150 0.70 -44.54 5.94
C ARG A 150 1.82 -45.52 5.44
N PRO A 151 3.02 -45.67 6.09
CA PRO A 151 3.29 -45.52 7.54
C PRO A 151 4.62 -44.85 7.96
N ALA A 152 4.90 -44.88 9.27
CA ALA A 152 6.10 -44.35 9.94
C ALA A 152 6.88 -45.46 10.68
N ASP A 153 8.19 -45.27 10.86
CA ASP A 153 9.13 -45.81 11.87
C ASP A 153 10.53 -45.19 11.59
N ALA A 154 11.56 -45.13 12.45
CA ALA A 154 11.76 -45.45 13.87
C ALA A 154 12.82 -44.45 14.47
N PRO A 155 13.15 -44.42 15.79
CA PRO A 155 13.81 -43.26 16.42
C PRO A 155 15.31 -43.48 16.79
N PRO A 156 15.91 -42.85 17.84
CA PRO A 156 16.86 -41.75 17.66
C PRO A 156 18.28 -42.02 18.18
N THR A 157 19.25 -41.17 17.83
CA THR A 157 20.57 -41.12 18.49
C THR A 157 20.99 -39.69 18.83
N ALA A 158 21.26 -39.44 20.12
CA ALA A 158 21.76 -38.17 20.63
C ALA A 158 23.29 -38.19 20.77
N ALA A 159 23.95 -37.12 20.33
CA ALA A 159 25.27 -36.61 20.75
C ALA A 159 25.61 -35.40 19.85
N GLY A 160 26.21 -34.30 20.31
CA GLY A 160 26.50 -33.86 21.67
C GLY A 160 26.94 -32.39 21.61
N ALA A 161 26.65 -31.59 22.64
CA ALA A 161 26.94 -30.16 22.65
C ALA A 161 28.28 -29.84 23.34
N ALA A 162 29.15 -29.05 22.68
CA ALA A 162 30.10 -28.08 23.27
C ALA A 162 31.08 -27.56 22.20
N PRO A 163 31.71 -26.39 22.38
CA PRO A 163 31.11 -25.14 22.87
C PRO A 163 31.39 -23.95 21.94
N SER A 164 30.69 -22.84 22.17
CA SER A 164 30.93 -21.55 21.50
C SER A 164 32.33 -21.00 21.82
N ALA A 165 33.05 -20.54 20.80
CA ALA A 165 34.23 -19.69 20.93
C ALA A 165 33.92 -18.30 20.36
N ALA A 166 33.60 -17.36 21.25
CA ALA A 166 33.45 -15.95 20.88
C ALA A 166 34.82 -15.36 20.54
N ALA A 167 34.99 -14.88 19.29
CA ALA A 167 36.16 -14.13 18.86
C ALA A 167 35.82 -12.64 18.79
N SER A 168 36.51 -11.84 19.60
CA SER A 168 36.28 -10.40 19.72
C SER A 168 36.59 -9.64 18.43
N LEU A 169 35.65 -8.79 18.00
CA LEU A 169 35.88 -7.83 16.92
C LEU A 169 36.75 -6.67 17.43
N ALA A 170 38.06 -6.77 17.24
CA ALA A 170 38.96 -5.63 17.30
C ALA A 170 38.92 -4.89 15.96
N SER A 171 38.50 -3.61 15.97
CA SER A 171 38.46 -2.77 14.77
C SER A 171 39.86 -2.54 14.17
N PRO A 172 40.10 -2.87 12.89
CA PRO A 172 41.24 -2.34 12.16
C PRO A 172 40.91 -0.94 11.61
N ALA A 173 41.91 -0.05 11.58
CA ALA A 173 41.79 1.26 10.94
C ALA A 173 41.55 1.13 9.43
N GLY A 174 40.81 2.08 8.85
CA GLY A 174 40.30 1.99 7.47
C GLY A 174 41.41 2.01 6.39
N PRO A 175 41.28 1.20 5.31
CA PRO A 175 42.25 1.17 4.23
C PRO A 175 42.04 2.26 3.18
N GLN A 176 43.10 2.99 2.84
CA GLN A 176 43.15 3.83 1.64
C GLN A 176 43.11 2.97 0.36
N ALA A 177 42.74 3.57 -0.78
CA ALA A 177 42.70 2.88 -2.06
C ALA A 177 44.11 2.41 -2.49
N THR A 178 44.30 1.09 -2.62
CA THR A 178 45.57 0.52 -3.10
C THR A 178 45.72 0.70 -4.62
N THR A 179 46.96 0.63 -5.10
CA THR A 179 47.28 0.63 -6.54
C THR A 179 46.59 -0.52 -7.28
N ASP A 180 46.46 -1.67 -6.63
CA ASP A 180 45.95 -2.92 -7.23
C ASP A 180 44.44 -2.86 -7.54
N ASP A 181 43.67 -2.08 -6.77
CA ASP A 181 42.25 -1.85 -7.06
C ASP A 181 42.06 -1.07 -8.37
N VAL A 182 42.92 -0.09 -8.63
CA VAL A 182 42.86 0.73 -9.85
C VAL A 182 43.43 -0.04 -11.04
N ALA A 183 44.47 -0.85 -10.85
CA ALA A 183 44.95 -1.77 -11.87
C ALA A 183 43.87 -2.79 -12.30
N ARG A 184 43.16 -3.40 -11.34
CA ARG A 184 42.03 -4.30 -11.62
C ARG A 184 40.85 -3.58 -12.29
N GLY A 185 40.54 -2.35 -11.89
CA GLY A 185 39.52 -1.53 -12.55
C GLY A 185 39.85 -1.25 -14.03
N LEU A 186 41.11 -0.93 -14.33
CA LEU A 186 41.59 -0.71 -15.69
C LEU A 186 41.63 -2.01 -16.52
N ALA A 187 42.03 -3.14 -15.92
CA ALA A 187 42.00 -4.45 -16.58
C ALA A 187 40.56 -4.86 -16.96
N ARG A 188 39.60 -4.69 -16.05
CA ARG A 188 38.16 -4.92 -16.31
C ARG A 188 37.62 -4.02 -17.41
N PHE A 189 37.99 -2.74 -17.40
CA PHE A 189 37.62 -1.81 -18.47
C PHE A 189 38.17 -2.28 -19.83
N GLY A 190 39.44 -2.72 -19.87
CA GLY A 190 40.05 -3.31 -21.07
C GLY A 190 39.31 -4.55 -21.58
N LEU A 191 38.98 -5.49 -20.71
CA LEU A 191 38.24 -6.71 -21.09
C LEU A 191 36.81 -6.42 -21.58
N LEU A 192 36.10 -5.45 -20.95
CA LEU A 192 34.78 -5.02 -21.39
C LEU A 192 34.84 -4.31 -22.76
N VAL A 193 35.89 -3.53 -23.01
CA VAL A 193 36.17 -2.91 -24.32
C VAL A 193 36.50 -3.97 -25.38
N GLU A 194 37.43 -4.88 -25.11
CA GLU A 194 37.80 -5.97 -26.03
C GLU A 194 36.59 -6.86 -26.36
N ARG A 195 35.72 -7.11 -25.38
CA ARG A 195 34.47 -7.85 -25.60
C ARG A 195 33.46 -7.04 -26.41
N LEU A 196 33.34 -5.73 -26.18
CA LEU A 196 32.52 -4.86 -27.02
C LEU A 196 33.02 -4.90 -28.46
N GLU A 197 34.33 -4.72 -28.69
CA GLU A 197 34.99 -4.80 -30.01
C GLU A 197 34.75 -6.13 -30.72
N LYS A 198 34.74 -7.25 -30.00
CA LYS A 198 34.40 -8.59 -30.55
C LYS A 198 32.91 -8.80 -30.79
N SER A 199 32.04 -8.07 -30.09
CA SER A 199 30.57 -8.14 -30.24
C SER A 199 30.01 -7.13 -31.24
N LEU A 200 30.79 -6.11 -31.62
CA LEU A 200 30.41 -5.15 -32.64
C LEU A 200 30.25 -5.86 -33.99
N PRO A 201 29.14 -5.63 -34.71
CA PRO A 201 28.85 -6.39 -35.91
C PRO A 201 29.75 -5.99 -37.08
N LYS A 202 30.33 -6.99 -37.74
CA LYS A 202 30.76 -6.86 -39.14
C LYS A 202 29.52 -6.89 -40.03
N GLU A 203 28.92 -5.70 -40.18
CA GLU A 203 27.71 -5.39 -40.95
C GLU A 203 26.41 -6.07 -40.46
N GLY A 204 25.44 -5.25 -40.00
CA GLY A 204 24.03 -5.66 -39.84
C GLY A 204 23.58 -6.29 -38.51
N GLY A 205 24.46 -6.51 -37.54
CA GLY A 205 24.09 -7.15 -36.26
C GLY A 205 23.57 -6.23 -35.15
N ARG A 206 23.18 -6.84 -34.04
CA ARG A 206 22.42 -6.26 -32.91
C ARG A 206 23.24 -5.17 -32.17
N LYS A 207 22.60 -4.03 -31.84
CA LYS A 207 23.22 -3.00 -30.99
C LYS A 207 23.58 -3.56 -29.60
N PRO A 208 24.65 -3.08 -28.93
CA PRO A 208 24.92 -3.43 -27.54
C PRO A 208 23.75 -3.05 -26.64
N SER A 209 23.44 -3.88 -25.64
CA SER A 209 22.34 -3.64 -24.70
C SER A 209 22.60 -2.42 -23.81
N ASP A 210 21.56 -1.67 -23.47
CA ASP A 210 21.68 -0.45 -22.66
C ASP A 210 22.32 -0.70 -21.28
N ALA A 211 22.08 -1.87 -20.67
CA ALA A 211 22.74 -2.30 -19.44
C ALA A 211 24.28 -2.39 -19.57
N LEU A 212 24.79 -2.88 -20.71
CA LEU A 212 26.23 -2.94 -20.99
C LEU A 212 26.80 -1.52 -21.17
N THR A 213 26.08 -0.65 -21.90
CA THR A 213 26.48 0.76 -22.08
C THR A 213 26.51 1.51 -20.75
N ALA A 214 25.49 1.37 -19.91
CA ALA A 214 25.47 1.97 -18.59
C ALA A 214 26.57 1.44 -17.68
N GLN A 215 26.88 0.14 -17.72
CA GLN A 215 27.98 -0.44 -16.94
C GLN A 215 29.36 0.03 -17.46
N LEU A 216 29.54 0.22 -18.76
CA LEU A 216 30.75 0.82 -19.34
C LEU A 216 30.93 2.27 -18.87
N LEU A 217 29.87 3.09 -18.94
CA LEU A 217 29.85 4.46 -18.44
C LEU A 217 30.14 4.52 -16.93
N ALA A 218 29.53 3.62 -16.14
CA ALA A 218 29.74 3.57 -14.70
C ALA A 218 31.18 3.14 -14.32
N THR A 219 31.76 2.20 -15.09
CA THR A 219 33.14 1.75 -14.92
C THR A 219 34.12 2.87 -15.28
N ALA A 220 33.91 3.56 -16.41
CA ALA A 220 34.71 4.72 -16.81
C ALA A 220 34.68 5.82 -15.74
N ALA A 221 33.49 6.24 -15.29
CA ALA A 221 33.35 7.29 -14.29
C ALA A 221 33.94 6.90 -12.92
N THR A 222 33.95 5.61 -12.56
CA THR A 222 34.55 5.14 -11.30
C THR A 222 36.03 4.78 -11.40
N ALA A 223 36.59 4.67 -12.61
CA ALA A 223 38.04 4.61 -12.82
C ALA A 223 38.71 5.99 -12.67
N SER A 224 38.04 7.05 -13.14
CA SER A 224 38.60 8.41 -13.21
C SER A 224 38.74 9.09 -11.85
N ARG A 225 39.91 9.70 -11.62
CA ARG A 225 40.28 10.46 -10.40
C ARG A 225 40.16 11.98 -10.58
N SER A 226 39.95 12.47 -11.79
CA SER A 226 39.80 13.89 -12.14
C SER A 226 38.78 14.11 -13.29
N SER A 227 38.30 15.34 -13.48
CA SER A 227 37.43 15.68 -14.63
C SER A 227 38.08 15.33 -15.97
N ARG A 228 39.38 15.59 -16.09
CA ARG A 228 40.14 15.29 -17.31
C ARG A 228 40.21 13.79 -17.60
N GLU A 229 40.49 12.96 -16.60
CA GLU A 229 40.46 11.50 -16.77
C GLU A 229 39.05 10.97 -17.08
N LEU A 230 38.00 11.63 -16.59
CA LEU A 230 36.60 11.31 -16.89
C LEU A 230 36.30 11.60 -18.37
N GLU A 231 36.62 12.80 -18.84
CA GLU A 231 36.46 13.22 -20.24
C GLU A 231 37.28 12.33 -21.18
N GLU A 232 38.54 12.03 -20.84
CA GLU A 232 39.40 11.14 -21.64
C GLU A 232 38.84 9.70 -21.72
N ASN A 233 38.25 9.16 -20.64
CA ASN A 233 37.63 7.84 -20.63
C ASN A 233 36.30 7.80 -21.40
N LEU A 234 35.44 8.82 -21.24
CA LEU A 234 34.20 8.94 -22.01
C LEU A 234 34.49 9.12 -23.52
N ALA A 235 35.51 9.90 -23.86
CA ALA A 235 35.98 10.08 -25.23
C ALA A 235 36.68 8.84 -25.81
N ARG A 236 37.12 7.86 -24.99
CA ARG A 236 37.54 6.53 -25.48
C ARG A 236 36.31 5.71 -25.85
N LEU A 237 35.29 5.65 -24.99
CA LEU A 237 34.05 4.90 -25.25
C LEU A 237 33.35 5.35 -26.54
N SER A 238 33.24 6.67 -26.78
CA SER A 238 32.64 7.19 -28.02
C SER A 238 33.40 6.80 -29.29
N ARG A 239 34.75 6.78 -29.23
CA ARG A 239 35.60 6.30 -30.34
C ARG A 239 35.43 4.81 -30.66
N ILE A 240 34.98 4.00 -29.70
CA ILE A 240 34.73 2.56 -29.85
C ILE A 240 33.26 2.32 -30.29
N GLY A 241 32.49 3.38 -30.59
CA GLY A 241 31.10 3.28 -31.04
C GLY A 241 30.07 3.10 -29.94
N VAL A 242 30.44 3.32 -28.67
CA VAL A 242 29.46 3.46 -27.59
C VAL A 242 28.77 4.82 -27.73
N ASP A 243 27.44 4.80 -27.81
CA ASP A 243 26.62 6.01 -27.72
C ASP A 243 26.68 6.56 -26.29
N VAL A 244 27.64 7.48 -26.06
CA VAL A 244 27.84 8.24 -24.83
C VAL A 244 26.98 9.51 -24.90
N PRO A 245 25.89 9.62 -24.13
CA PRO A 245 25.05 10.81 -24.17
C PRO A 245 25.74 11.99 -23.48
N THR A 246 25.44 13.20 -23.92
CA THR A 246 25.96 14.45 -23.34
C THR A 246 24.90 15.16 -22.49
N GLY A 247 25.31 15.74 -21.35
CA GLY A 247 24.42 16.47 -20.44
C GLY A 247 23.32 15.59 -19.84
N ASP A 248 22.10 16.13 -19.75
CA ASP A 248 20.89 15.54 -19.17
C ASP A 248 20.66 14.07 -19.57
N ALA A 249 20.92 13.73 -20.84
CA ALA A 249 20.73 12.38 -21.37
C ALA A 249 21.65 11.32 -20.73
N LEU A 250 22.78 11.74 -20.14
CA LEU A 250 23.70 10.83 -19.44
C LEU A 250 23.09 10.33 -18.12
N PHE A 251 22.50 11.24 -17.34
CA PHE A 251 21.83 10.86 -16.08
C PHE A 251 20.57 10.02 -16.35
N ARG A 252 19.84 10.30 -17.43
CA ARG A 252 18.70 9.47 -17.87
C ARG A 252 19.12 8.04 -18.25
N LYS A 253 20.12 7.88 -19.13
CA LYS A 253 20.61 6.55 -19.54
C LYS A 253 21.22 5.75 -18.38
N LEU A 254 21.82 6.43 -17.41
CA LEU A 254 22.26 5.80 -16.17
C LEU A 254 21.08 5.45 -15.25
N SER A 255 20.03 6.26 -15.14
CA SER A 255 18.87 5.97 -14.29
C SER A 255 18.00 4.84 -14.82
N GLU A 256 17.85 4.72 -16.14
CA GLU A 256 17.22 3.59 -16.83
C GLU A 256 17.89 2.24 -16.51
N SER A 257 19.19 2.25 -16.18
CA SER A 257 19.96 1.06 -15.80
C SER A 257 19.89 0.73 -14.30
N LEU A 258 19.35 1.62 -13.47
CA LEU A 258 19.10 1.30 -12.06
C LEU A 258 18.00 0.21 -11.98
N PRO A 259 18.08 -0.69 -11.00
CA PRO A 259 16.99 -1.64 -10.75
C PRO A 259 15.70 -0.89 -10.40
N GLY A 260 14.53 -1.49 -10.67
CA GLY A 260 13.23 -0.84 -10.45
C GLY A 260 12.95 -0.49 -8.99
N TRP A 261 13.50 -1.28 -8.06
CA TRP A 261 13.41 -1.04 -6.62
C TRP A 261 14.33 0.08 -6.11
N GLY A 262 14.00 0.64 -4.95
CA GLY A 262 14.86 1.64 -4.29
C GLY A 262 16.17 1.02 -3.81
N VAL A 263 17.31 1.51 -4.32
CA VAL A 263 18.63 1.22 -3.75
C VAL A 263 18.84 2.15 -2.56
N PRO A 264 19.03 1.62 -1.33
CA PRO A 264 19.20 2.45 -0.15
C PRO A 264 20.58 3.13 -0.17
N VAL A 265 20.59 4.44 -0.43
CA VAL A 265 21.79 5.27 -0.33
C VAL A 265 21.97 5.69 1.12
N ASN A 266 22.93 5.08 1.83
CA ASN A 266 23.28 5.53 3.18
C ASN A 266 23.91 6.94 3.10
N PRO A 267 23.28 7.99 3.69
CA PRO A 267 23.80 9.36 3.59
C PRO A 267 25.19 9.51 4.24
N ASP A 268 25.44 8.77 5.31
CA ASP A 268 26.57 8.94 6.23
C ASP A 268 27.74 7.98 5.94
N ALA A 269 27.56 6.98 5.07
CA ALA A 269 28.59 6.01 4.69
C ALA A 269 29.77 6.68 3.94
N ASP A 270 30.98 6.61 4.49
CA ASP A 270 32.20 7.16 3.88
C ASP A 270 32.43 6.62 2.45
N GLU A 271 33.17 7.36 1.61
CA GLU A 271 33.48 6.97 0.21
C GLU A 271 34.20 5.61 0.10
N THR A 272 34.64 5.06 1.23
CA THR A 272 35.43 3.83 1.35
C THR A 272 34.66 2.62 1.91
N ILE A 273 33.55 2.80 2.66
CA ILE A 273 32.85 1.71 3.36
C ILE A 273 31.31 1.91 3.33
N GLY A 274 30.61 1.15 2.47
CA GLY A 274 29.15 1.17 2.32
C GLY A 274 28.67 1.21 0.86
N PRO A 275 27.39 0.90 0.55
CA PRO A 275 26.95 0.51 -0.80
C PRO A 275 26.76 1.70 -1.75
N GLY A 276 27.89 2.23 -2.20
CA GLY A 276 28.07 2.83 -3.51
C GLY A 276 29.41 2.33 -4.06
N ALA A 277 29.61 1.01 -3.95
CA ALA A 277 30.92 0.37 -4.00
C ALA A 277 31.57 0.56 -5.37
N ARG A 278 32.83 1.04 -5.36
CA ARG A 278 33.69 1.39 -6.50
C ARG A 278 33.31 0.61 -7.78
N GLY A 279 32.59 1.27 -8.68
CA GLY A 279 32.15 0.74 -9.99
C GLY A 279 30.64 0.58 -10.18
N SER A 280 29.79 1.05 -9.25
CA SER A 280 28.33 0.99 -9.40
C SER A 280 27.75 2.23 -10.09
N VAL A 281 26.56 2.11 -10.68
CA VAL A 281 25.87 3.18 -11.41
C VAL A 281 25.60 4.39 -10.50
N VAL A 282 25.16 4.15 -9.26
CA VAL A 282 24.96 5.21 -8.24
C VAL A 282 26.29 5.89 -7.88
N GLY A 283 27.37 5.11 -7.73
CA GLY A 283 28.72 5.63 -7.49
C GLY A 283 29.26 6.48 -8.65
N ALA A 284 28.92 6.11 -9.88
CA ALA A 284 29.24 6.86 -11.09
C ALA A 284 28.47 8.18 -11.18
N MET A 285 27.15 8.17 -11.01
CA MET A 285 26.33 9.40 -10.96
C MET A 285 26.87 10.38 -9.91
N ARG A 286 27.22 9.89 -8.71
CA ARG A 286 27.87 10.70 -7.67
C ARG A 286 29.15 11.35 -8.17
N ARG A 287 30.04 10.57 -8.81
CA ARG A 287 31.31 11.07 -9.35
C ARG A 287 31.14 12.07 -10.50
N LEU A 288 30.13 11.90 -11.36
CA LEU A 288 29.83 12.88 -12.42
C LEU A 288 29.57 14.26 -11.81
N VAL A 289 28.83 14.34 -10.71
CA VAL A 289 28.59 15.61 -9.99
C VAL A 289 29.84 16.08 -9.23
N THR A 290 30.52 15.22 -8.47
CA THR A 290 31.64 15.64 -7.60
C THR A 290 32.96 15.93 -8.32
N LEU A 291 33.18 15.36 -9.50
CA LEU A 291 34.37 15.59 -10.33
C LEU A 291 34.12 16.65 -11.42
N ALA A 292 33.08 17.47 -11.29
CA ALA A 292 32.84 18.57 -12.21
C ALA A 292 34.00 19.59 -12.19
N PRO A 293 34.37 20.19 -13.34
CA PRO A 293 35.53 21.09 -13.46
C PRO A 293 35.35 22.44 -12.75
N GLY A 294 34.14 22.79 -12.30
CA GLY A 294 33.86 24.01 -11.55
C GLY A 294 32.45 24.01 -10.94
N ALA A 295 32.18 24.98 -10.07
CA ALA A 295 30.93 25.05 -9.30
C ALA A 295 29.68 25.16 -10.19
N GLU A 296 29.74 25.92 -11.30
CA GLU A 296 28.62 26.06 -12.24
C GLU A 296 28.25 24.75 -12.94
N GLU A 297 29.25 23.98 -13.38
CA GLU A 297 29.05 22.68 -14.03
C GLU A 297 28.63 21.61 -13.02
N GLY A 298 29.15 21.66 -11.77
CA GLY A 298 28.66 20.83 -10.68
C GLY A 298 27.20 21.12 -10.34
N ALA A 299 26.83 22.39 -10.28
CA ALA A 299 25.44 22.85 -10.12
C ALA A 299 24.55 22.42 -11.30
N LYS A 300 25.07 22.42 -12.53
CA LYS A 300 24.36 21.92 -13.72
C LYS A 300 24.09 20.42 -13.63
N ARG A 301 25.13 19.60 -13.44
CA ARG A 301 25.00 18.14 -13.29
C ARG A 301 24.12 17.73 -12.10
N PHE A 302 24.15 18.52 -11.03
CA PHE A 302 23.24 18.32 -9.91
C PHE A 302 21.76 18.56 -10.28
N ARG A 303 21.45 19.59 -11.08
CA ARG A 303 20.10 19.81 -11.63
C ARG A 303 19.70 18.69 -12.59
N GLU A 304 20.59 18.26 -13.48
CA GLU A 304 20.37 17.15 -14.41
C GLU A 304 20.01 15.84 -13.66
N MET A 305 20.74 15.52 -12.58
CA MET A 305 20.47 14.35 -11.74
C MET A 305 19.10 14.40 -11.05
N VAL A 306 18.69 15.58 -10.55
CA VAL A 306 17.35 15.74 -9.93
C VAL A 306 16.24 15.70 -10.97
N GLN A 307 16.46 16.29 -12.15
CA GLN A 307 15.53 16.21 -13.27
C GLN A 307 15.32 14.77 -13.73
N ALA A 308 16.38 13.96 -13.83
CA ALA A 308 16.25 12.52 -14.08
C ALA A 308 15.46 11.78 -12.98
N GLY A 309 15.53 12.25 -11.73
CA GLY A 309 14.73 11.72 -10.61
C GLY A 309 13.23 12.02 -10.76
N ILE A 310 12.89 13.22 -11.25
CA ILE A 310 11.51 13.64 -11.55
C ILE A 310 10.96 12.87 -12.76
N GLU A 311 11.78 12.68 -13.81
CA GLU A 311 11.41 11.88 -14.98
C GLU A 311 11.08 10.43 -14.59
N GLN A 312 11.96 9.77 -13.83
CA GLN A 312 11.69 8.41 -13.34
C GLN A 312 10.44 8.34 -12.45
N PHE A 313 10.18 9.36 -11.62
CA PHE A 313 8.95 9.41 -10.81
C PHE A 313 7.69 9.49 -11.68
N ASN A 314 7.69 10.37 -12.69
CA ASN A 314 6.58 10.62 -13.61
C ASN A 314 6.30 9.42 -14.51
N GLU A 315 7.34 8.68 -14.91
CA GLU A 315 7.25 7.46 -15.73
C GLU A 315 6.61 6.27 -14.99
N GLY A 316 6.59 6.26 -13.65
CA GLY A 316 6.11 5.13 -12.85
C GLY A 316 7.18 4.43 -12.01
N ASN A 317 8.45 4.83 -12.14
CA ASN A 317 9.61 4.14 -11.56
C ASN A 317 9.96 4.67 -10.16
N LEU A 318 9.05 4.52 -9.20
CA LEU A 318 9.17 5.08 -7.84
C LEU A 318 10.51 4.74 -7.15
N GLY A 319 10.97 3.49 -7.21
CA GLY A 319 12.23 3.07 -6.58
C GLY A 319 13.48 3.74 -7.17
N ARG A 320 13.52 3.91 -8.51
CA ARG A 320 14.60 4.64 -9.18
C ARG A 320 14.62 6.12 -8.77
N ALA A 321 13.45 6.74 -8.70
CA ALA A 321 13.32 8.11 -8.22
C ALA A 321 13.83 8.24 -6.76
N VAL A 322 13.40 7.35 -5.85
CA VAL A 322 13.88 7.31 -4.45
C VAL A 322 15.41 7.24 -4.37
N THR A 323 16.04 6.42 -5.22
CA THR A 323 17.50 6.31 -5.28
C THR A 323 18.16 7.63 -5.69
N LEU A 324 17.64 8.29 -6.72
CA LEU A 324 18.17 9.57 -7.22
C LEU A 324 17.98 10.72 -6.22
N PHE A 325 16.83 10.81 -5.57
CA PHE A 325 16.58 11.81 -4.53
C PHE A 325 17.44 11.58 -3.26
N SER A 326 17.65 10.32 -2.88
CA SER A 326 18.54 9.95 -1.77
C SER A 326 20.02 10.29 -2.09
N LEU A 327 20.46 10.03 -3.32
CA LEU A 327 21.78 10.46 -3.79
C LEU A 327 21.91 11.99 -3.81
N ALA A 328 20.87 12.71 -4.26
CA ALA A 328 20.86 14.17 -4.28
C ALA A 328 20.93 14.78 -2.86
N GLU A 329 20.26 14.19 -1.87
CA GLU A 329 20.39 14.55 -0.45
C GLU A 329 21.83 14.29 0.07
N GLN A 330 22.44 13.15 -0.27
CA GLN A 330 23.84 12.87 0.10
C GLN A 330 24.82 13.91 -0.49
N VAL A 331 24.65 14.30 -1.75
CA VAL A 331 25.48 15.32 -2.41
C VAL A 331 25.36 16.68 -1.72
N ILE A 332 24.15 17.08 -1.31
CA ILE A 332 23.91 18.32 -0.56
C ILE A 332 24.54 18.27 0.84
N ARG A 333 24.34 17.18 1.60
CA ARG A 333 24.87 17.04 2.96
C ARG A 333 26.40 17.13 3.03
N ARG A 334 27.09 16.68 1.99
CA ARG A 334 28.56 16.73 1.88
C ARG A 334 29.11 18.05 1.35
N GLU A 335 28.26 19.08 1.24
CA GLU A 335 28.62 20.42 0.74
C GLU A 335 29.30 20.40 -0.64
N ARG A 336 29.01 19.36 -1.45
CA ARG A 336 29.55 19.21 -2.82
C ARG A 336 28.82 20.10 -3.84
N VAL A 337 27.74 20.77 -3.42
CA VAL A 337 26.97 21.77 -4.17
C VAL A 337 26.66 22.92 -3.22
N GLU A 338 26.74 24.16 -3.70
CA GLU A 338 26.49 25.34 -2.90
C GLU A 338 25.05 25.39 -2.36
N LYS A 339 24.90 25.76 -1.08
CA LYS A 339 23.61 25.79 -0.38
C LYS A 339 22.53 26.64 -1.10
N PRO A 340 22.83 27.85 -1.62
CA PRO A 340 21.85 28.65 -2.37
C PRO A 340 21.35 27.96 -3.64
N VAL A 341 22.24 27.29 -4.39
CA VAL A 341 21.90 26.53 -5.61
C VAL A 341 20.97 25.37 -5.27
N ALA A 342 21.32 24.59 -4.24
CA ALA A 342 20.52 23.46 -3.77
C ALA A 342 19.12 23.90 -3.29
N GLN A 343 19.03 25.01 -2.55
CA GLN A 343 17.78 25.60 -2.07
C GLN A 343 16.91 26.13 -3.23
N ALA A 344 17.50 26.89 -4.16
CA ALA A 344 16.77 27.47 -5.30
C ALA A 344 16.14 26.39 -6.20
N MET A 345 16.86 25.29 -6.44
CA MET A 345 16.32 24.13 -7.17
C MET A 345 15.19 23.47 -6.37
N ARG A 346 15.41 23.14 -5.09
CA ARG A 346 14.40 22.50 -4.23
C ARG A 346 13.10 23.31 -4.07
N ALA A 347 13.19 24.63 -4.17
CA ALA A 347 12.02 25.50 -4.08
C ALA A 347 11.04 25.32 -5.25
N ARG A 348 11.52 25.03 -6.47
CA ARG A 348 10.68 25.04 -7.69
C ARG A 348 10.54 23.69 -8.38
N SER A 349 11.54 22.82 -8.31
CA SER A 349 11.53 21.54 -9.04
C SER A 349 10.46 20.53 -8.61
N HIS A 350 9.68 20.83 -7.58
CA HIS A 350 8.50 20.03 -7.21
C HIS A 350 7.30 20.28 -8.14
N GLU A 351 7.25 21.42 -8.85
CA GLU A 351 6.16 21.81 -9.75
C GLU A 351 6.05 20.92 -11.00
N THR A 352 7.12 20.20 -11.35
CA THR A 352 7.20 19.30 -12.51
C THR A 352 6.92 17.82 -12.16
N LEU A 353 6.58 17.52 -10.90
CA LEU A 353 6.08 16.20 -10.50
C LEU A 353 4.63 15.99 -10.98
N ASP A 354 4.36 14.86 -11.60
CA ASP A 354 3.03 14.51 -12.10
C ASP A 354 2.05 14.31 -10.92
N ALA A 355 1.00 15.14 -10.90
CA ALA A 355 -0.02 15.13 -9.84
C ALA A 355 -0.95 13.91 -9.86
N ALA A 356 -1.11 13.24 -11.01
CA ALA A 356 -1.83 11.96 -11.09
C ALA A 356 -0.97 10.82 -10.55
N ARG A 357 0.35 10.81 -10.82
CA ARG A 357 1.31 9.86 -10.24
C ARG A 357 1.44 10.03 -8.74
N MET A 358 1.60 11.27 -8.25
CA MET A 358 1.57 11.57 -6.81
C MET A 358 0.31 11.03 -6.13
N ARG A 359 -0.87 11.20 -6.75
CA ARG A 359 -2.13 10.64 -6.24
C ARG A 359 -2.15 9.11 -6.23
N ALA A 360 -1.76 8.47 -7.34
CA ALA A 360 -1.76 7.02 -7.48
C ALA A 360 -0.80 6.33 -6.48
N TYR A 361 0.35 6.95 -6.19
CA TYR A 361 1.23 6.47 -5.12
C TYR A 361 0.63 6.72 -3.73
N ALA A 362 0.05 7.90 -3.46
CA ALA A 362 -0.51 8.23 -2.15
C ALA A 362 -1.76 7.39 -1.77
N GLU A 363 -2.49 6.83 -2.74
CA GLU A 363 -3.65 5.96 -2.49
C GLU A 363 -3.28 4.55 -1.99
N LYS A 364 -2.00 4.16 -2.12
CA LYS A 364 -1.48 2.81 -1.80
C LYS A 364 -0.50 2.86 -0.60
N PRO A 365 -0.85 2.33 0.59
CA PRO A 365 0.00 2.38 1.78
C PRO A 365 1.42 1.84 1.57
N GLU A 366 1.58 0.81 0.74
CA GLU A 366 2.87 0.23 0.37
C GLU A 366 3.82 1.24 -0.28
N ASN A 367 3.31 2.27 -0.96
CA ASN A 367 4.13 3.29 -1.63
C ASN A 367 4.52 4.46 -0.70
N HIS A 368 3.91 4.55 0.49
CA HIS A 368 4.02 5.75 1.35
C HIS A 368 5.46 6.05 1.76
N PHE A 369 6.26 5.04 2.11
CA PHE A 369 7.66 5.24 2.50
C PHE A 369 8.49 5.85 1.36
N GLY A 370 8.43 5.25 0.17
CA GLY A 370 9.19 5.72 -0.99
C GLY A 370 8.73 7.10 -1.45
N LEU A 371 7.41 7.32 -1.52
CA LEU A 371 6.84 8.63 -1.82
C LEU A 371 7.30 9.68 -0.78
N LYS A 372 7.24 9.36 0.52
CA LYS A 372 7.68 10.26 1.60
C LYS A 372 9.14 10.68 1.44
N THR A 373 10.06 9.78 1.06
CA THR A 373 11.47 10.12 0.78
C THR A 373 11.60 11.21 -0.31
N ILE A 374 10.74 11.17 -1.32
CA ILE A 374 10.70 12.17 -2.40
C ILE A 374 10.04 13.47 -1.91
N LEU A 375 8.93 13.40 -1.18
CA LEU A 375 8.26 14.58 -0.61
C LEU A 375 9.18 15.34 0.35
N ASP A 376 9.93 14.62 1.20
CA ASP A 376 10.88 15.20 2.16
C ASP A 376 12.04 15.96 1.49
N PHE A 377 12.36 15.68 0.22
CA PHE A 377 13.38 16.41 -0.53
C PHE A 377 12.96 17.85 -0.85
N PHE A 378 11.65 18.10 -1.02
CA PHE A 378 11.10 19.39 -1.45
C PHE A 378 10.43 20.13 -0.29
N PRO A 379 10.92 21.32 0.15
CA PRO A 379 10.34 22.05 1.27
C PRO A 379 8.84 22.35 1.15
N ALA A 380 8.34 22.60 -0.07
CA ALA A 380 6.91 22.82 -0.32
C ALA A 380 6.05 21.57 -0.10
N LEU A 381 6.62 20.37 -0.28
CA LEU A 381 5.93 19.09 -0.10
C LEU A 381 6.16 18.45 1.27
N ARG A 382 6.87 19.12 2.18
CA ARG A 382 6.94 18.76 3.62
C ARG A 382 5.66 19.19 4.33
N PRO A 383 5.34 18.63 5.52
CA PRO A 383 4.11 18.95 6.24
C PRO A 383 3.80 20.44 6.40
N ALA A 384 4.79 21.27 6.77
CA ALA A 384 4.59 22.71 6.91
C ALA A 384 4.20 23.40 5.57
N GLY A 385 4.86 23.04 4.46
CA GLY A 385 4.55 23.58 3.14
C GLY A 385 3.17 23.12 2.64
N LEU A 386 2.89 21.82 2.75
CA LEU A 386 1.59 21.24 2.40
C LEU A 386 0.43 21.87 3.19
N LEU A 387 0.65 22.22 4.46
CA LEU A 387 -0.37 22.88 5.29
C LEU A 387 -0.63 24.34 4.87
N GLU A 388 0.38 25.11 4.46
CA GLU A 388 0.14 26.45 3.90
C GLU A 388 -0.55 26.35 2.53
N SER A 389 -0.13 25.43 1.64
CA SER A 389 -0.85 25.18 0.37
C SER A 389 -2.31 24.73 0.61
N LEU A 390 -2.57 23.94 1.65
CA LEU A 390 -3.91 23.45 2.02
C LEU A 390 -4.82 24.55 2.58
N ARG A 391 -4.24 25.62 3.16
CA ARG A 391 -4.97 26.83 3.57
C ARG A 391 -5.41 27.65 2.37
N GLU A 392 -4.56 27.77 1.35
CA GLU A 392 -4.84 28.58 0.16
C GLU A 392 -5.69 27.85 -0.91
N GLU A 393 -5.63 26.52 -0.97
CA GLU A 393 -6.27 25.72 -2.02
C GLU A 393 -7.81 25.71 -1.95
N ARG A 394 -8.43 26.19 -3.03
CA ARG A 394 -9.89 26.32 -3.19
C ARG A 394 -10.50 25.13 -3.92
N LYS A 395 -9.75 24.45 -4.79
CA LYS A 395 -10.21 23.31 -5.60
C LYS A 395 -10.34 22.05 -4.75
N ARG A 396 -11.43 21.29 -4.97
CA ARG A 396 -11.72 20.05 -4.22
C ARG A 396 -10.61 19.01 -4.39
N ASP A 397 -10.15 18.80 -5.62
CA ASP A 397 -9.19 17.72 -5.93
C ASP A 397 -7.75 18.07 -5.56
N GLY A 398 -7.41 19.36 -5.57
CA GLY A 398 -6.16 19.88 -5.01
C GLY A 398 -6.11 19.62 -3.50
N ARG A 399 -7.15 20.00 -2.76
CA ARG A 399 -7.24 19.68 -1.32
C ARG A 399 -7.20 18.18 -1.03
N ARG A 400 -7.88 17.34 -1.83
CA ARG A 400 -7.81 15.88 -1.67
C ARG A 400 -6.39 15.38 -1.84
N LEU A 401 -5.66 15.86 -2.86
CA LEU A 401 -4.25 15.50 -3.06
C LEU A 401 -3.39 15.94 -1.87
N LEU A 402 -3.47 17.21 -1.45
CA LEU A 402 -2.69 17.74 -0.32
C LEU A 402 -2.95 16.97 0.99
N LEU A 403 -4.21 16.62 1.27
CA LEU A 403 -4.57 15.77 2.40
C LEU A 403 -3.99 14.36 2.28
N SER A 404 -4.01 13.74 1.10
CA SER A 404 -3.38 12.44 0.86
C SER A 404 -1.85 12.49 1.04
N LEU A 405 -1.19 13.56 0.62
CA LEU A 405 0.25 13.75 0.84
C LEU A 405 0.58 13.99 2.32
N LEU A 406 -0.31 14.62 3.08
CA LEU A 406 -0.19 14.71 4.55
C LEU A 406 -0.42 13.35 5.23
N GLU A 407 -1.35 12.53 4.75
CA GLU A 407 -1.52 11.14 5.23
C GLU A 407 -0.24 10.31 5.01
N VAL A 408 0.42 10.43 3.84
CA VAL A 408 1.71 9.78 3.50
C VAL A 408 2.85 10.15 4.46
N HIS A 409 2.87 11.39 4.95
CA HIS A 409 3.93 11.85 5.87
C HIS A 409 3.85 11.20 7.25
N GLY A 410 2.67 10.71 7.67
CA GLY A 410 2.49 10.08 8.98
C GLY A 410 2.69 11.05 10.15
N PRO A 411 3.30 10.64 11.28
CA PRO A 411 3.36 11.43 12.51
C PRO A 411 3.86 12.89 12.34
N PRO A 412 4.91 13.19 11.55
CA PRO A 412 5.31 14.58 11.27
C PRO A 412 4.19 15.50 10.73
N ALA A 413 3.22 14.97 9.97
CA ALA A 413 2.07 15.75 9.52
C ALA A 413 1.02 15.95 10.60
N ARG A 414 0.89 15.00 11.53
CA ARG A 414 0.07 15.15 12.73
C ARG A 414 0.62 16.24 13.64
N ASP A 415 1.93 16.21 13.89
CA ASP A 415 2.60 17.17 14.78
C ASP A 415 2.50 18.60 14.23
N ALA A 416 2.76 18.78 12.93
CA ALA A 416 2.57 20.05 12.25
C ALA A 416 1.10 20.54 12.28
N ALA A 417 0.12 19.63 12.19
CA ALA A 417 -1.29 19.98 12.32
C ALA A 417 -1.67 20.42 13.75
N LEU A 418 -1.10 19.78 14.79
CA LEU A 418 -1.26 20.18 16.19
C LEU A 418 -0.62 21.55 16.47
N GLU A 419 0.54 21.83 15.89
CA GLU A 419 1.19 23.15 15.97
C GLU A 419 0.29 24.25 15.37
N LYS A 420 -0.28 24.02 14.17
CA LYS A 420 -1.20 24.97 13.53
C LYS A 420 -2.52 25.15 14.30
N LEU A 421 -3.06 24.09 14.93
CA LEU A 421 -4.20 24.20 15.84
C LEU A 421 -3.88 25.02 17.09
N SER A 422 -2.67 24.83 17.64
CA SER A 422 -2.18 25.58 18.80
C SER A 422 -2.01 27.07 18.48
N ALA A 423 -1.44 27.40 17.32
CA ALA A 423 -1.33 28.78 16.85
C ALA A 423 -2.71 29.42 16.59
N ALA A 424 -3.64 28.69 15.96
CA ALA A 424 -4.99 29.18 15.70
C ALA A 424 -5.81 29.44 16.99
N ALA A 425 -5.51 28.75 18.08
CA ALA A 425 -6.18 28.98 19.37
C ALA A 425 -5.86 30.33 20.04
N SER A 426 -4.86 31.07 19.53
CA SER A 426 -4.52 32.44 19.95
C SER A 426 -5.14 33.51 19.05
N VAL A 427 -5.83 33.13 17.97
CA VAL A 427 -6.47 34.04 17.00
C VAL A 427 -7.93 34.27 17.37
N PRO A 428 -8.50 35.49 17.18
CA PRO A 428 -9.93 35.74 17.36
C PRO A 428 -10.80 34.81 16.50
N ALA A 429 -11.97 34.43 17.02
CA ALA A 429 -12.83 33.43 16.38
C ALA A 429 -13.43 33.90 15.04
N ASP A 430 -13.57 35.21 14.86
CA ASP A 430 -14.01 35.89 13.64
C ASP A 430 -12.94 35.98 12.55
N GLU A 431 -11.66 35.94 12.92
CA GLU A 431 -10.51 35.87 11.99
C GLU A 431 -10.11 34.41 11.66
N THR A 432 -10.72 33.43 12.32
CA THR A 432 -10.30 32.02 12.25
C THR A 432 -10.97 31.27 11.08
N ASP A 433 -10.17 30.80 10.12
CA ASP A 433 -10.66 29.96 9.02
C ASP A 433 -11.08 28.56 9.52
N TRP A 434 -12.39 28.40 9.75
CA TRP A 434 -13.01 27.12 10.12
C TRP A 434 -12.79 26.00 9.10
N TYR A 435 -12.60 26.33 7.81
CA TYR A 435 -12.39 25.35 6.76
C TYR A 435 -11.00 24.74 6.88
N PHE A 436 -9.98 25.57 7.12
CA PHE A 436 -8.63 25.13 7.45
C PHE A 436 -8.61 24.32 8.75
N LEU A 437 -9.25 24.78 9.83
CA LEU A 437 -9.36 24.02 11.09
C LEU A 437 -9.95 22.62 10.87
N ARG A 438 -11.01 22.50 10.07
CA ARG A 438 -11.62 21.20 9.74
C ARG A 438 -10.65 20.29 8.99
N ASN A 439 -9.81 20.85 8.12
CA ASN A 439 -8.77 20.08 7.42
C ASN A 439 -7.67 19.60 8.38
N LEU A 440 -7.27 20.41 9.38
CA LEU A 440 -6.35 19.98 10.42
C LEU A 440 -6.94 18.81 11.24
N LEU A 441 -8.21 18.92 11.66
CA LEU A 441 -8.91 17.83 12.35
C LEU A 441 -9.08 16.57 11.49
N TYR A 442 -9.15 16.69 10.17
CA TYR A 442 -9.14 15.54 9.26
C TYR A 442 -7.78 14.83 9.28
N VAL A 443 -6.66 15.57 9.26
CA VAL A 443 -5.30 14.99 9.38
C VAL A 443 -5.16 14.26 10.71
N LEU A 444 -5.61 14.87 11.83
CA LEU A 444 -5.60 14.21 13.14
C LEU A 444 -6.46 12.94 13.20
N ARG A 445 -7.54 12.86 12.40
CA ARG A 445 -8.40 11.68 12.35
C ARG A 445 -7.83 10.55 11.51
N LYS A 446 -6.97 10.87 10.55
CA LYS A 446 -6.42 9.93 9.57
C LYS A 446 -5.04 9.41 9.93
N VAL A 447 -4.18 10.28 10.46
CA VAL A 447 -2.86 9.89 10.97
C VAL A 447 -3.01 9.52 12.46
N PRO A 448 -2.89 8.24 12.84
CA PRO A 448 -3.08 7.82 14.22
C PRO A 448 -2.02 8.43 15.16
N ARG A 449 -2.35 8.58 16.44
CA ARG A 449 -1.37 8.91 17.49
C ARG A 449 -0.35 7.77 17.63
N THR A 450 0.89 8.12 17.94
CA THR A 450 1.84 7.20 18.57
C THR A 450 1.35 6.84 19.98
N ALA A 451 1.69 5.65 20.48
CA ALA A 451 1.15 5.14 21.75
C ALA A 451 1.57 5.97 22.98
N GLU A 452 2.67 6.73 22.86
CA GLU A 452 3.28 7.52 23.95
C GLU A 452 2.83 8.99 23.95
N ALA A 453 2.09 9.45 22.92
CA ALA A 453 1.73 10.86 22.77
C ALA A 453 0.60 11.29 23.73
N PRO A 454 0.74 12.42 24.46
CA PRO A 454 -0.30 12.89 25.38
C PRO A 454 -1.55 13.36 24.65
N SER A 455 -2.72 12.92 25.09
CA SER A 455 -4.01 13.24 24.45
C SER A 455 -4.73 14.48 24.98
N GLU A 456 -4.33 15.04 26.13
CA GLU A 456 -5.13 16.06 26.82
C GLU A 456 -5.28 17.37 26.03
N GLY A 457 -4.18 17.96 25.56
CA GLY A 457 -4.23 19.20 24.77
C GLY A 457 -4.98 19.04 23.45
N GLU A 458 -4.96 17.84 22.84
CA GLU A 458 -5.78 17.53 21.68
C GLU A 458 -7.28 17.53 22.04
N ILE A 459 -7.63 16.92 23.18
CA ILE A 459 -9.00 16.90 23.69
C ILE A 459 -9.50 18.33 24.00
N ASP A 460 -8.63 19.26 24.41
CA ASP A 460 -8.99 20.68 24.58
C ASP A 460 -9.32 21.42 23.27
N PHE A 461 -8.65 21.09 22.15
CA PHE A 461 -9.08 21.56 20.83
C PHE A 461 -10.42 20.94 20.43
N LEU A 462 -10.55 19.61 20.57
CA LEU A 462 -11.78 18.90 20.21
C LEU A 462 -13.00 19.33 21.05
N PHE A 463 -12.80 19.66 22.32
CA PHE A 463 -13.81 20.31 23.16
C PHE A 463 -14.28 21.62 22.52
N ARG A 464 -13.39 22.59 22.31
CA ARG A 464 -13.76 23.91 21.76
C ARG A 464 -14.36 23.84 20.36
N LEU A 465 -13.80 22.99 19.48
CA LEU A 465 -14.23 22.88 18.08
C LEU A 465 -15.48 22.01 17.88
N SER A 466 -15.99 21.35 18.92
CA SER A 466 -17.28 20.63 18.91
C SER A 466 -18.45 21.45 19.45
N GLU A 467 -18.25 22.72 19.84
CA GLU A 467 -19.35 23.59 20.29
C GLU A 467 -20.42 23.74 19.19
N PRO A 468 -21.72 23.57 19.48
CA PRO A 468 -22.80 23.67 18.48
C PRO A 468 -22.97 25.05 17.81
N SER A 469 -22.30 26.09 18.31
CA SER A 469 -22.21 27.40 17.66
C SER A 469 -21.23 27.46 16.50
N GLN A 470 -20.33 26.48 16.38
CA GLN A 470 -19.35 26.38 15.30
C GLN A 470 -20.00 25.85 14.00
N PRO A 471 -19.40 26.13 12.82
CA PRO A 471 -19.89 25.60 11.55
C PRO A 471 -20.07 24.09 11.55
N VAL A 472 -21.25 23.62 11.13
CA VAL A 472 -21.67 22.20 11.19
C VAL A 472 -20.63 21.20 10.65
N PRO A 473 -19.91 21.45 9.53
CA PRO A 473 -18.89 20.51 9.06
C PRO A 473 -17.67 20.40 9.98
N LEU A 474 -17.30 21.48 10.68
CA LEU A 474 -16.22 21.48 11.68
C LEU A 474 -16.63 20.68 12.91
N VAL A 475 -17.84 20.92 13.44
CA VAL A 475 -18.40 20.17 14.58
C VAL A 475 -18.48 18.67 14.27
N LYS A 476 -18.95 18.28 13.08
CA LYS A 476 -19.03 16.88 12.65
C LYS A 476 -17.64 16.19 12.61
N GLU A 477 -16.59 16.93 12.27
CA GLU A 477 -15.21 16.43 12.22
C GLU A 477 -14.61 16.32 13.63
N ALA A 478 -14.86 17.30 14.51
CA ALA A 478 -14.46 17.26 15.92
C ALA A 478 -15.13 16.09 16.67
N LEU A 479 -16.45 15.89 16.49
CA LEU A 479 -17.18 14.74 17.04
C LEU A 479 -16.63 13.40 16.50
N ALA A 480 -16.21 13.35 15.23
CA ALA A 480 -15.63 12.15 14.63
C ALA A 480 -14.21 11.80 15.16
N ASN A 481 -13.46 12.80 15.64
CA ASN A 481 -12.19 12.62 16.36
C ASN A 481 -12.42 12.20 17.82
N LEU A 482 -13.35 12.85 18.53
CA LEU A 482 -13.77 12.47 19.89
C LEU A 482 -14.25 11.02 19.95
N ALA A 483 -14.92 10.52 18.90
CA ALA A 483 -15.37 9.14 18.78
C ALA A 483 -14.25 8.10 18.60
N GLN A 484 -13.02 8.53 18.29
CA GLN A 484 -11.85 7.65 18.11
C GLN A 484 -10.84 7.76 19.25
N THR A 485 -10.85 8.89 19.97
CA THR A 485 -10.02 9.10 21.15
C THR A 485 -10.53 8.26 22.33
N ARG A 486 -9.86 7.14 22.60
CA ARG A 486 -10.11 6.31 23.79
C ARG A 486 -9.62 7.02 25.05
N HIS A 487 -10.47 7.84 25.65
CA HIS A 487 -10.15 8.64 26.85
C HIS A 487 -11.44 9.08 27.55
N GLU A 488 -11.52 8.95 28.88
CA GLU A 488 -12.73 9.26 29.66
C GLU A 488 -13.25 10.69 29.41
N ARG A 489 -12.35 11.69 29.43
CA ARG A 489 -12.68 13.09 29.12
C ARG A 489 -13.35 13.26 27.74
N ALA A 490 -12.99 12.46 26.73
CA ALA A 490 -13.62 12.54 25.41
C ALA A 490 -15.06 11.99 25.42
N GLU A 491 -15.32 10.95 26.23
CA GLU A 491 -16.67 10.42 26.47
C GLU A 491 -17.54 11.45 27.21
N GLN A 492 -17.01 12.05 28.28
CA GLN A 492 -17.68 13.12 29.03
C GLN A 492 -18.07 14.30 28.11
N ILE A 493 -17.18 14.72 27.21
CA ILE A 493 -17.48 15.77 26.21
C ILE A 493 -18.62 15.34 25.29
N LEU A 494 -18.62 14.12 24.75
CA LEU A 494 -19.68 13.65 23.86
C LEU A 494 -21.06 13.60 24.57
N VAL A 495 -21.10 13.19 25.84
CA VAL A 495 -22.34 13.19 26.65
C VAL A 495 -22.82 14.62 26.95
N ALA A 496 -21.90 15.54 27.25
CA ALA A 496 -22.22 16.95 27.45
C ALA A 496 -22.75 17.60 26.15
N ARG A 497 -22.14 17.31 24.99
CA ARG A 497 -22.59 17.80 23.68
C ARG A 497 -23.97 17.30 23.31
N LEU A 498 -24.30 16.03 23.61
CA LEU A 498 -25.65 15.51 23.44
C LEU A 498 -26.66 16.32 24.25
N SER A 499 -26.39 16.52 25.55
CA SER A 499 -27.25 17.28 26.47
C SER A 499 -27.43 18.75 26.05
N GLN A 500 -26.36 19.38 25.55
CA GLN A 500 -26.39 20.75 25.04
C GLN A 500 -27.22 20.86 23.76
N LEU A 501 -27.06 19.95 22.81
CA LEU A 501 -27.85 19.89 21.58
C LEU A 501 -29.34 19.67 21.87
N GLU A 502 -29.68 18.81 22.82
CA GLU A 502 -31.07 18.63 23.28
C GLU A 502 -31.67 19.92 23.85
N SER A 503 -30.92 20.65 24.69
CA SER A 503 -31.36 21.94 25.23
C SER A 503 -31.59 22.98 24.12
N THR A 504 -30.70 23.03 23.12
CA THR A 504 -30.85 23.92 21.95
C THR A 504 -32.07 23.55 21.10
N VAL A 505 -32.33 22.25 20.89
CA VAL A 505 -33.51 21.80 20.15
C VAL A 505 -34.80 22.08 20.92
N ALA A 506 -34.83 21.88 22.24
CA ALA A 506 -35.98 22.24 23.07
C ALA A 506 -36.31 23.74 23.01
N LYS A 507 -35.28 24.61 22.93
CA LYS A 507 -35.43 26.07 22.75
C LYS A 507 -35.90 26.47 21.35
N ALA A 508 -35.62 25.66 20.32
CA ALA A 508 -36.05 25.94 18.94
C ALA A 508 -37.56 25.75 18.71
N GLY A 509 -38.26 25.05 19.62
CA GLY A 509 -39.70 24.86 19.55
C GLY A 509 -40.14 23.91 18.43
N ALA A 510 -41.25 24.23 17.77
CA ALA A 510 -41.93 23.31 16.84
C ALA A 510 -41.18 23.04 15.53
N VAL A 511 -40.30 23.95 15.08
CA VAL A 511 -39.53 23.81 13.83
C VAL A 511 -38.05 23.71 14.17
N VAL A 512 -37.57 22.47 14.30
CA VAL A 512 -36.15 22.20 14.61
C VAL A 512 -35.31 22.31 13.34
N PRO A 513 -34.25 23.14 13.31
CA PRO A 513 -33.31 23.20 12.20
C PRO A 513 -32.75 21.81 11.83
N PRO A 514 -32.76 21.41 10.53
CA PRO A 514 -32.26 20.10 10.10
C PRO A 514 -30.82 19.81 10.53
N ASP A 515 -29.97 20.84 10.58
CA ASP A 515 -28.58 20.71 11.03
C ASP A 515 -28.44 20.27 12.49
N LEU A 516 -29.32 20.74 13.39
CA LEU A 516 -29.31 20.28 14.79
C LEU A 516 -29.73 18.81 14.89
N LEU A 517 -30.67 18.36 14.06
CA LEU A 517 -31.07 16.95 14.00
C LEU A 517 -29.95 16.06 13.45
N GLN A 518 -29.17 16.54 12.48
CA GLN A 518 -27.98 15.88 11.97
C GLN A 518 -26.84 15.85 12.99
N LEU A 519 -26.66 16.92 13.78
CA LEU A 519 -25.66 16.94 14.87
C LEU A 519 -26.05 15.99 16.01
N LEU A 520 -27.32 15.91 16.40
CA LEU A 520 -27.81 14.92 17.36
C LEU A 520 -27.55 13.48 16.89
N ASP A 521 -27.81 13.18 15.61
CA ASP A 521 -27.51 11.86 15.04
C ASP A 521 -26.01 11.56 15.01
N LYS A 522 -25.20 12.54 14.60
CA LYS A 522 -23.74 12.39 14.57
C LYS A 522 -23.15 12.19 15.97
N THR A 523 -23.68 12.87 16.99
CA THR A 523 -23.27 12.69 18.39
C THR A 523 -23.67 11.31 18.93
N CYS A 524 -24.88 10.81 18.62
CA CYS A 524 -25.29 9.45 18.99
C CYS A 524 -24.41 8.38 18.31
N SER A 525 -24.07 8.58 17.03
CA SER A 525 -23.12 7.72 16.30
C SER A 525 -21.70 7.77 16.91
N ALA A 526 -21.26 8.94 17.38
CA ALA A 526 -19.97 9.11 18.06
C ALA A 526 -19.93 8.41 19.44
N LEU A 527 -21.01 8.53 20.23
CA LEU A 527 -21.19 7.83 21.50
C LEU A 527 -21.22 6.31 21.32
N ALA A 528 -21.94 5.80 20.31
CA ALA A 528 -21.97 4.37 20.00
C ALA A 528 -20.57 3.86 19.64
N ARG A 529 -19.82 4.60 18.81
CA ARG A 529 -18.43 4.24 18.48
C ARG A 529 -17.49 4.20 19.70
N GLN A 530 -17.77 4.99 20.75
CA GLN A 530 -17.10 4.80 22.03
C GLN A 530 -17.53 3.47 22.68
N GLY A 531 -18.83 3.26 22.86
CA GLY A 531 -19.40 1.97 23.25
C GLY A 531 -19.21 1.61 24.73
N THR A 532 -18.88 2.59 25.57
CA THR A 532 -18.76 2.42 27.02
C THR A 532 -20.13 2.44 27.70
N PRO A 533 -20.30 1.86 28.90
CA PRO A 533 -21.60 1.85 29.58
C PRO A 533 -22.22 3.23 29.80
N ALA A 534 -21.38 4.26 30.03
CA ALA A 534 -21.84 5.64 30.18
C ALA A 534 -22.36 6.23 28.86
N THR A 535 -21.63 6.01 27.75
CA THR A 535 -22.02 6.54 26.42
C THR A 535 -23.23 5.82 25.84
N LEU A 536 -23.35 4.51 26.07
CA LEU A 536 -24.54 3.71 25.71
C LEU A 536 -25.78 4.14 26.53
N ARG A 537 -25.64 4.36 27.85
CA ARG A 537 -26.72 4.90 28.69
C ARG A 537 -27.21 6.25 28.19
N ALA A 538 -26.31 7.16 27.81
CA ALA A 538 -26.68 8.48 27.27
C ALA A 538 -27.52 8.40 25.97
N ILE A 539 -27.26 7.41 25.10
CA ILE A 539 -28.09 7.16 23.90
C ILE A 539 -29.49 6.67 24.30
N VAL A 540 -29.58 5.75 25.27
CA VAL A 540 -30.87 5.24 25.80
C VAL A 540 -31.67 6.38 26.45
N ASP A 541 -31.02 7.23 27.23
CA ASP A 541 -31.63 8.39 27.89
C ASP A 541 -32.14 9.42 26.88
N HIS A 542 -31.38 9.71 25.80
CA HIS A 542 -31.84 10.58 24.71
C HIS A 542 -33.02 9.98 23.94
N GLY A 543 -32.92 8.71 23.58
CA GLY A 543 -33.89 8.04 22.73
C GLY A 543 -35.24 7.79 23.41
N LEU A 544 -35.26 7.61 24.74
CA LEU A 544 -36.47 7.34 25.52
C LEU A 544 -37.11 8.57 26.19
N LYS A 545 -36.73 9.80 25.83
CA LYS A 545 -37.34 11.05 26.35
C LYS A 545 -38.81 11.29 25.95
N GLY A 546 -39.40 10.42 25.15
CA GLY A 546 -40.82 10.44 24.80
C GLY A 546 -41.26 11.75 24.14
N ALA A 547 -42.52 12.15 24.35
CA ALA A 547 -43.11 13.37 23.79
C ALA A 547 -42.50 14.70 24.29
N VAL A 548 -41.58 14.64 25.26
CA VAL A 548 -40.83 15.80 25.79
C VAL A 548 -39.43 15.92 25.15
N GLY A 549 -39.00 14.90 24.39
CA GLY A 549 -37.70 14.87 23.72
C GLY A 549 -37.70 15.55 22.33
N PRO A 550 -36.51 15.81 21.77
CA PRO A 550 -36.35 16.19 20.37
C PRO A 550 -37.11 15.27 19.40
N SER A 551 -37.70 15.86 18.36
CA SER A 551 -38.37 15.08 17.30
C SER A 551 -37.42 14.02 16.71
N GLY A 552 -37.93 12.79 16.62
CA GLY A 552 -37.16 11.65 16.12
C GLY A 552 -36.12 11.05 17.09
N SER A 553 -36.12 11.38 18.39
CA SER A 553 -35.21 10.78 19.39
C SER A 553 -35.10 9.25 19.30
N VAL A 554 -36.21 8.52 19.22
CA VAL A 554 -36.22 7.05 19.18
C VAL A 554 -35.46 6.48 17.97
N VAL A 555 -35.41 7.21 16.84
CA VAL A 555 -34.67 6.79 15.63
C VAL A 555 -33.20 6.51 15.93
N ARG A 556 -32.60 7.32 16.82
CA ARG A 556 -31.18 7.27 17.18
C ARG A 556 -30.81 6.11 18.10
N LEU A 557 -31.79 5.45 18.74
CA LEU A 557 -31.56 4.16 19.42
C LEU A 557 -31.05 3.09 18.45
N GLY A 558 -31.32 3.24 17.14
CA GLY A 558 -30.80 2.33 16.11
C GLY A 558 -29.27 2.28 16.01
N HIS A 559 -28.53 3.20 16.63
CA HIS A 559 -27.06 3.12 16.76
C HIS A 559 -26.62 2.06 17.79
N LEU A 560 -27.48 1.66 18.73
CA LEU A 560 -27.20 0.61 19.72
C LEU A 560 -27.18 -0.80 19.10
N GLY A 561 -27.78 -1.00 17.91
CA GLY A 561 -27.93 -2.33 17.30
C GLY A 561 -26.62 -3.05 16.94
N GLY A 562 -25.48 -2.34 16.95
CA GLY A 562 -24.14 -2.95 16.81
C GLY A 562 -23.49 -3.39 18.13
N HIS A 563 -24.17 -3.21 19.27
CA HIS A 563 -23.64 -3.47 20.61
C HIS A 563 -24.37 -4.60 21.32
N ASP A 564 -23.60 -5.41 22.05
CA ASP A 564 -24.12 -6.42 22.96
C ASP A 564 -24.32 -5.76 24.34
N LEU A 565 -25.57 -5.44 24.67
CA LEU A 565 -25.96 -4.81 25.94
C LEU A 565 -26.21 -5.84 27.05
N SER A 566 -25.87 -7.13 26.86
CA SER A 566 -26.24 -8.19 27.81
C SER A 566 -25.62 -8.02 29.20
N SER A 567 -24.55 -7.23 29.34
CA SER A 567 -23.95 -6.86 30.64
C SER A 567 -24.55 -5.61 31.29
N GLN A 568 -25.61 -5.04 30.71
CA GLN A 568 -26.23 -3.76 31.09
C GLN A 568 -27.75 -3.97 31.29
N GLU A 569 -28.09 -4.86 32.25
CA GLU A 569 -29.46 -5.32 32.51
C GLU A 569 -30.46 -4.16 32.67
N ASP A 570 -30.06 -3.06 33.32
CA ASP A 570 -30.91 -1.88 33.51
C ASP A 570 -31.32 -1.20 32.19
N LEU A 571 -30.41 -1.17 31.20
CA LEU A 571 -30.68 -0.59 29.88
C LEU A 571 -31.49 -1.55 29.01
N VAL A 572 -31.21 -2.85 29.08
CA VAL A 572 -31.99 -3.89 28.40
C VAL A 572 -33.45 -3.87 28.88
N ASP A 573 -33.69 -3.83 30.19
CA ASP A 573 -35.04 -3.78 30.76
C ASP A 573 -35.80 -2.51 30.37
N ARG A 574 -35.11 -1.35 30.34
CA ARG A 574 -35.70 -0.08 29.87
C ARG A 574 -36.12 -0.15 28.40
N LEU A 575 -35.27 -0.69 27.52
CA LEU A 575 -35.58 -0.87 26.10
C LEU A 575 -36.68 -1.89 25.86
N LEU A 576 -36.69 -3.01 26.60
CA LEU A 576 -37.76 -4.02 26.54
C LEU A 576 -39.10 -3.46 27.02
N LYS A 577 -39.10 -2.65 28.09
CA LYS A 577 -40.30 -1.98 28.59
C LYS A 577 -40.85 -0.97 27.57
N ALA A 578 -39.98 -0.17 26.95
CA ALA A 578 -40.36 0.75 25.88
C ALA A 578 -40.96 -0.01 24.68
N LEU A 579 -40.28 -1.07 24.20
CA LEU A 579 -40.76 -1.89 23.09
C LEU A 579 -42.14 -2.50 23.39
N ARG A 580 -42.34 -3.06 24.59
CA ARG A 580 -43.65 -3.60 25.00
C ARG A 580 -44.77 -2.55 25.02
N SER A 581 -44.46 -1.28 25.33
CA SER A 581 -45.47 -0.21 25.37
C SER A 581 -45.94 0.28 23.99
N VAL A 582 -45.16 0.05 22.93
CA VAL A 582 -45.50 0.45 21.55
C VAL A 582 -45.99 -0.69 20.67
N LEU A 583 -45.87 -1.95 21.12
CA LEU A 583 -46.39 -3.10 20.39
C LEU A 583 -47.94 -3.10 20.34
N PRO A 584 -48.55 -3.52 19.21
CA PRO A 584 -49.99 -3.69 19.15
C PRO A 584 -50.50 -4.69 20.19
N VAL A 585 -51.67 -4.41 20.78
CA VAL A 585 -52.36 -5.32 21.70
C VAL A 585 -53.58 -5.92 21.01
N LYS A 586 -53.68 -7.26 21.00
CA LYS A 586 -54.89 -7.97 20.54
C LYS A 586 -55.90 -8.02 21.68
N VAL A 587 -57.08 -7.43 21.48
CA VAL A 587 -58.21 -7.51 22.41
C VAL A 587 -59.38 -8.14 21.67
N LEU A 588 -59.89 -9.26 22.18
CA LEU A 588 -61.09 -9.96 21.66
C LEU A 588 -61.08 -10.21 20.14
N GLY A 589 -59.93 -10.64 19.59
CA GLY A 589 -59.75 -10.95 18.16
C GLY A 589 -59.50 -9.73 17.26
N PHE A 590 -59.78 -8.52 17.73
CA PHE A 590 -59.43 -7.29 17.01
C PHE A 590 -58.01 -6.83 17.36
N VAL A 591 -57.24 -6.49 16.33
CA VAL A 591 -56.02 -5.69 16.49
C VAL A 591 -56.47 -4.24 16.52
N LEU A 592 -56.39 -3.59 17.68
CA LEU A 592 -56.44 -2.13 17.75
C LEU A 592 -55.28 -1.62 16.89
N SER A 593 -55.60 -0.94 15.79
CA SER A 593 -54.60 -0.47 14.83
C SER A 593 -53.70 0.56 15.52
N SER A 594 -52.44 0.16 15.77
CA SER A 594 -51.36 1.08 16.06
C SER A 594 -51.32 2.18 15.00
N SER A 595 -51.10 3.42 15.43
CA SER A 595 -50.79 4.51 14.50
C SER A 595 -49.50 4.16 13.73
N GLY A 596 -49.37 4.64 12.50
CA GLY A 596 -48.15 4.40 11.70
C GLY A 596 -46.85 4.86 12.39
N SER A 597 -46.95 5.80 13.34
CA SER A 597 -45.84 6.21 14.21
C SER A 597 -45.39 5.12 15.18
N ALA A 598 -46.31 4.37 15.81
CA ALA A 598 -45.97 3.35 16.80
C ALA A 598 -45.31 2.12 16.17
N ASP A 599 -45.71 1.74 14.95
CA ASP A 599 -45.05 0.69 14.17
C ASP A 599 -43.60 1.07 13.81
N ALA A 600 -43.36 2.33 13.45
CA ALA A 600 -42.02 2.85 13.20
C ALA A 600 -41.19 2.87 14.50
N GLU A 601 -41.78 3.30 15.61
CA GLU A 601 -41.15 3.33 16.93
C GLU A 601 -40.73 1.92 17.40
N ALA A 602 -41.62 0.93 17.29
CA ALA A 602 -41.35 -0.47 17.55
C ALA A 602 -40.19 -1.00 16.70
N ARG A 603 -40.12 -0.64 15.41
CA ARG A 603 -39.03 -1.02 14.50
C ARG A 603 -37.68 -0.44 14.94
N HIS A 604 -37.65 0.80 15.43
CA HIS A 604 -36.42 1.41 15.94
C HIS A 604 -35.95 0.78 17.26
N LEU A 605 -36.87 0.41 18.14
CA LEU A 605 -36.58 -0.30 19.40
C LEU A 605 -36.11 -1.75 19.16
N VAL A 606 -36.70 -2.47 18.19
CA VAL A 606 -36.19 -3.78 17.72
C VAL A 606 -34.77 -3.63 17.16
N LYS A 607 -34.51 -2.61 16.32
CA LYS A 607 -33.16 -2.36 15.79
C LYS A 607 -32.16 -2.05 16.92
N ALA A 608 -32.55 -1.31 17.94
CA ALA A 608 -31.68 -0.99 19.09
C ALA A 608 -31.21 -2.25 19.85
N LEU A 609 -32.08 -3.26 19.97
CA LEU A 609 -31.80 -4.52 20.66
C LEU A 609 -31.20 -5.62 19.76
N SER A 610 -31.06 -5.38 18.45
CA SER A 610 -30.64 -6.41 17.48
C SER A 610 -29.22 -6.97 17.65
N GLY A 611 -28.35 -6.28 18.40
CA GLY A 611 -27.01 -6.76 18.76
C GLY A 611 -26.92 -7.51 20.09
N THR A 612 -28.02 -7.61 20.85
CA THR A 612 -28.05 -8.07 22.24
C THR A 612 -28.76 -9.43 22.38
N PRO A 613 -28.03 -10.56 22.40
CA PRO A 613 -28.60 -11.91 22.51
C PRO A 613 -28.98 -12.29 23.95
N ALA A 614 -29.42 -11.34 24.77
CA ALA A 614 -29.87 -11.62 26.13
C ALA A 614 -31.16 -12.47 26.11
N PRO A 615 -31.34 -13.48 26.99
CA PRO A 615 -32.53 -14.34 26.98
C PRO A 615 -33.88 -13.59 27.05
N PRO A 616 -34.03 -12.46 27.78
CA PRO A 616 -35.25 -11.65 27.75
C PRO A 616 -35.54 -11.00 26.37
N VAL A 617 -34.50 -10.67 25.61
CA VAL A 617 -34.62 -10.10 24.25
C VAL A 617 -35.02 -11.18 23.26
N GLN A 618 -34.37 -12.34 23.28
CA GLN A 618 -34.67 -13.48 22.42
C GLN A 618 -36.15 -13.89 22.52
N ARG A 619 -36.65 -14.12 23.75
CA ARG A 619 -38.07 -14.48 24.00
C ARG A 619 -39.05 -13.44 23.44
N LEU A 620 -38.76 -12.15 23.59
CA LEU A 620 -39.62 -11.09 23.06
C LEU A 620 -39.55 -11.01 21.53
N PHE A 621 -38.38 -11.21 20.93
CA PHE A 621 -38.23 -11.24 19.48
C PHE A 621 -38.91 -12.47 18.86
N GLU A 622 -38.85 -13.64 19.48
CA GLU A 622 -39.61 -14.84 19.08
C GLU A 622 -41.12 -14.56 19.12
N GLU A 623 -41.60 -13.93 20.19
CA GLU A 623 -43.00 -13.54 20.33
C GLU A 623 -43.42 -12.55 19.24
N ILE A 624 -42.62 -11.51 18.99
CA ILE A 624 -42.86 -10.49 17.96
C ILE A 624 -42.86 -11.11 16.56
N ALA A 625 -41.84 -11.90 16.21
CA ALA A 625 -41.70 -12.52 14.90
C ALA A 625 -42.85 -13.51 14.61
N ARG A 626 -43.35 -14.22 15.64
CA ARG A 626 -44.50 -15.12 15.53
C ARG A 626 -45.85 -14.37 15.47
N LYS A 627 -46.03 -13.29 16.24
CA LYS A 627 -47.32 -12.56 16.32
C LYS A 627 -47.51 -11.56 15.18
N TYR A 628 -46.42 -11.03 14.62
CA TYR A 628 -46.40 -9.91 13.65
C TYR A 628 -45.49 -10.17 12.42
N PRO A 629 -45.52 -11.35 11.78
CA PRO A 629 -44.57 -11.70 10.72
C PRO A 629 -44.61 -10.75 9.51
N ASP A 630 -45.78 -10.18 9.22
CA ASP A 630 -45.99 -9.31 8.06
C ASP A 630 -45.56 -7.85 8.30
N ARG A 631 -45.37 -7.44 9.56
CA ARG A 631 -44.98 -6.06 9.94
C ARG A 631 -43.47 -5.88 9.87
N GLU A 632 -43.01 -4.66 9.54
CA GLU A 632 -41.57 -4.38 9.40
C GLU A 632 -40.77 -4.73 10.66
N PHE A 633 -41.24 -4.33 11.85
CA PHE A 633 -40.58 -4.63 13.11
C PHE A 633 -40.54 -6.14 13.41
N GLY A 634 -41.51 -6.92 12.93
CA GLY A 634 -41.51 -8.38 13.02
C GLY A 634 -40.47 -9.05 12.12
N ARG A 635 -40.29 -8.51 10.91
CA ARG A 635 -39.23 -8.94 9.99
C ARG A 635 -37.84 -8.61 10.54
N GLU A 636 -37.64 -7.43 11.13
CA GLU A 636 -36.38 -7.07 11.78
C GLU A 636 -36.09 -7.94 13.02
N ALA A 637 -37.09 -8.27 13.84
CA ALA A 637 -36.93 -9.19 14.97
C ALA A 637 -36.51 -10.59 14.49
N LYS A 638 -37.12 -11.10 13.41
CA LYS A 638 -36.74 -12.38 12.79
C LYS A 638 -35.31 -12.37 12.25
N LYS A 639 -34.85 -11.27 11.64
CA LYS A 639 -33.46 -11.11 11.19
C LYS A 639 -32.47 -11.15 12.37
N ALA A 640 -32.80 -10.48 13.47
CA ALA A 640 -31.95 -10.46 14.65
C ALA A 640 -31.84 -11.84 15.33
N LEU A 641 -32.93 -12.61 15.40
CA LEU A 641 -32.88 -14.01 15.87
C LEU A 641 -31.95 -14.87 14.99
N ALA A 642 -32.08 -14.78 13.67
CA ALA A 642 -31.20 -15.50 12.75
C ALA A 642 -29.71 -15.07 12.86
N PHE A 643 -29.43 -13.85 13.29
CA PHE A 643 -28.08 -13.39 13.62
C PHE A 643 -27.56 -13.95 14.95
N PHE A 644 -28.44 -14.14 15.96
CA PHE A 644 -28.09 -14.79 17.23
C PHE A 644 -27.80 -16.28 17.09
N GLU A 645 -28.47 -16.96 16.14
CA GLU A 645 -28.30 -18.40 15.86
C GLU A 645 -27.04 -18.73 15.05
N GLN A 646 -26.44 -17.75 14.36
CA GLN A 646 -25.18 -17.98 13.65
C GLN A 646 -24.09 -18.32 14.66
N PRO A 647 -23.30 -19.41 14.46
CA PRO A 647 -22.17 -19.70 15.31
C PRO A 647 -21.22 -18.50 15.22
N ARG A 648 -21.14 -17.72 16.30
CA ARG A 648 -20.20 -16.59 16.43
C ARG A 648 -18.83 -17.15 16.08
N LYS A 649 -18.32 -16.80 14.88
CA LYS A 649 -16.92 -17.04 14.51
C LYS A 649 -16.13 -16.37 15.61
N ALA A 650 -15.58 -17.18 16.54
CA ALA A 650 -15.05 -16.68 17.81
C ALA A 650 -14.11 -15.55 17.47
N ALA A 651 -14.43 -14.34 17.94
CA ALA A 651 -13.94 -13.11 17.34
C ALA A 651 -12.45 -13.26 17.11
N GLU A 652 -12.05 -13.36 15.83
CA GLU A 652 -10.65 -13.42 15.44
C GLU A 652 -10.08 -12.11 15.96
N SER A 653 -9.44 -12.18 17.14
CA SER A 653 -8.71 -11.05 17.72
C SER A 653 -7.82 -10.59 16.60
N PRO A 654 -8.02 -9.36 16.06
CA PRO A 654 -7.60 -9.04 14.71
C PRO A 654 -6.14 -9.40 14.57
N GLY A 655 -5.88 -10.46 13.78
CA GLY A 655 -4.55 -11.04 13.68
C GLY A 655 -3.59 -9.92 13.36
N PRO A 656 -2.48 -9.78 14.10
CA PRO A 656 -1.67 -8.57 14.05
C PRO A 656 -1.33 -8.28 12.59
N ALA A 657 -1.70 -7.08 12.13
CA ALA A 657 -2.02 -6.83 10.73
C ALA A 657 -0.97 -7.40 9.76
N SER A 658 -1.40 -8.30 8.89
CA SER A 658 -0.54 -8.87 7.86
C SER A 658 -0.31 -7.84 6.77
N LEU A 659 0.94 -7.38 6.62
CA LEU A 659 1.33 -6.46 5.55
C LEU A 659 1.58 -7.29 4.28
N ALA A 660 0.86 -7.04 3.20
CA ALA A 660 1.10 -7.68 1.91
C ALA A 660 1.11 -6.62 0.80
N GLY A 661 1.86 -6.86 -0.27
CA GLY A 661 2.00 -5.87 -1.33
C GLY A 661 2.91 -6.32 -2.47
N ASP A 662 3.09 -5.38 -3.40
CA ASP A 662 3.85 -5.53 -4.64
C ASP A 662 5.30 -5.07 -4.43
N LEU A 663 6.27 -5.87 -4.89
CA LEU A 663 7.71 -5.57 -4.78
C LEU A 663 8.27 -4.87 -6.01
N GLU A 664 7.58 -4.87 -7.15
CA GLU A 664 7.96 -4.09 -8.34
C GLU A 664 7.91 -2.58 -8.04
N VAL A 665 6.97 -2.16 -7.16
CA VAL A 665 6.80 -0.75 -6.77
C VAL A 665 7.56 -0.42 -5.47
N PHE A 666 7.59 -1.33 -4.49
CA PHE A 666 8.13 -1.05 -3.16
C PHE A 666 9.62 -1.40 -2.99
N GLY A 667 10.05 -2.54 -3.53
CA GLY A 667 11.40 -3.06 -3.36
C GLY A 667 11.65 -3.78 -2.04
N LEU A 668 12.37 -4.91 -2.10
CA LEU A 668 12.76 -5.68 -0.92
C LEU A 668 13.63 -4.87 0.08
N PRO A 669 14.62 -4.05 -0.33
CA PRO A 669 15.40 -3.27 0.64
C PRO A 669 14.55 -2.32 1.47
N THR A 670 13.61 -1.61 0.83
CA THR A 670 12.66 -0.69 1.46
C THR A 670 11.74 -1.40 2.47
N LEU A 671 11.24 -2.58 2.09
CA LEU A 671 10.42 -3.43 2.95
C LEU A 671 11.18 -3.87 4.21
N LEU A 672 12.41 -4.36 4.04
CA LEU A 672 13.23 -4.82 5.15
C LEU A 672 13.54 -3.66 6.12
N GLN A 673 13.84 -2.46 5.62
CA GLN A 673 14.02 -1.25 6.45
C GLN A 673 12.72 -0.82 7.15
N THR A 674 11.57 -0.94 6.49
CA THR A 674 10.27 -0.62 7.09
C THR A 674 9.95 -1.57 8.25
N LEU A 675 10.28 -2.87 8.11
CA LEU A 675 10.15 -3.85 9.18
C LEU A 675 11.14 -3.60 10.35
N GLU A 676 12.35 -3.12 10.07
CA GLU A 676 13.31 -2.66 11.10
C GLU A 676 12.77 -1.46 11.89
N GLN A 677 12.34 -0.40 11.21
CA GLN A 677 11.83 0.84 11.82
C GLN A 677 10.54 0.62 12.61
N THR A 678 9.67 -0.26 12.15
CA THR A 678 8.41 -0.61 12.85
C THR A 678 8.61 -1.66 13.95
N GLN A 679 9.87 -2.05 14.22
CA GLN A 679 10.26 -3.05 15.22
C GLN A 679 9.42 -4.34 15.10
N ALA A 680 9.21 -4.78 13.86
CA ALA A 680 8.29 -5.86 13.55
C ALA A 680 8.83 -7.23 13.98
N THR A 681 7.94 -8.08 14.50
CA THR A 681 8.20 -9.50 14.76
C THR A 681 7.25 -10.32 13.90
N GLY A 682 7.74 -11.36 13.21
CA GLY A 682 6.94 -12.14 12.27
C GLY A 682 7.75 -12.78 11.13
N MET A 683 7.06 -13.36 10.16
CA MET A 683 7.66 -14.00 8.99
C MET A 683 7.32 -13.22 7.71
N LEU A 684 8.34 -12.76 6.99
CA LEU A 684 8.24 -12.23 5.64
C LEU A 684 8.33 -13.38 4.63
N THR A 685 7.36 -13.49 3.73
CA THR A 685 7.33 -14.45 2.61
C THR A 685 7.40 -13.68 1.31
N LEU A 686 8.23 -14.14 0.36
CA LEU A 686 8.46 -13.52 -0.94
C LEU A 686 8.01 -14.47 -2.06
N LYS A 687 7.34 -13.91 -3.07
CA LYS A 687 6.76 -14.67 -4.18
C LYS A 687 7.15 -14.10 -5.54
N ASP A 688 7.31 -14.97 -6.52
CA ASP A 688 7.52 -14.60 -7.92
C ASP A 688 6.24 -14.06 -8.59
N GLY A 689 6.37 -13.60 -9.84
CA GLY A 689 5.23 -13.14 -10.66
C GLY A 689 4.20 -14.22 -11.03
N ARG A 690 4.42 -15.48 -10.63
CA ARG A 690 3.47 -16.59 -10.76
C ARG A 690 2.82 -16.96 -9.41
N GLY A 691 3.15 -16.23 -8.33
CA GLY A 691 2.67 -16.48 -6.97
C GLY A 691 3.38 -17.62 -6.24
N SER A 692 4.45 -18.19 -6.80
CA SER A 692 5.25 -19.25 -6.19
C SER A 692 6.21 -18.66 -5.16
N GLU A 693 6.37 -19.33 -4.01
CA GLU A 693 7.31 -18.88 -2.97
C GLU A 693 8.77 -19.09 -3.40
N ILE A 694 9.56 -18.01 -3.33
CA ILE A 694 10.99 -18.03 -3.66
C ILE A 694 11.89 -17.97 -2.41
N GLY A 695 11.31 -17.64 -1.27
CA GLY A 695 12.01 -17.53 0.01
C GLY A 695 11.28 -16.67 1.04
N GLY A 696 11.93 -16.49 2.18
CA GLY A 696 11.40 -15.71 3.29
C GLY A 696 12.46 -15.25 4.28
N VAL A 697 12.08 -14.32 5.17
CA VAL A 697 12.94 -13.70 6.18
C VAL A 697 12.17 -13.63 7.51
N ALA A 698 12.74 -14.24 8.56
CA ALA A 698 12.20 -14.18 9.91
C ALA A 698 12.68 -12.91 10.62
N PHE A 699 11.76 -12.22 11.28
CA PHE A 699 11.98 -10.96 12.00
C PHE A 699 11.67 -11.09 13.49
N GLU A 700 12.53 -10.54 14.33
CA GLU A 700 12.35 -10.42 15.78
C GLU A 700 12.75 -9.00 16.22
N GLY A 701 11.79 -8.20 16.69
CA GLY A 701 12.05 -6.81 17.13
C GLY A 701 12.66 -5.93 16.04
N GLY A 702 12.28 -6.13 14.77
CA GLY A 702 12.85 -5.43 13.62
C GLY A 702 14.21 -5.98 13.13
N HIS A 703 14.83 -6.92 13.85
CA HIS A 703 16.08 -7.54 13.44
C HIS A 703 15.86 -8.83 12.65
N VAL A 704 16.76 -9.13 11.71
CA VAL A 704 16.74 -10.38 10.93
C VAL A 704 17.18 -11.52 11.83
N ARG A 705 16.29 -12.48 12.06
CA ARG A 705 16.61 -13.72 12.78
C ARG A 705 17.17 -14.79 11.85
N GLY A 706 16.66 -14.87 10.62
CA GLY A 706 17.15 -15.78 9.60
C GLY A 706 16.44 -15.60 8.27
N ALA A 707 16.93 -16.26 7.23
CA ALA A 707 16.31 -16.25 5.90
C ALA A 707 16.41 -17.63 5.24
N ALA A 708 15.59 -17.84 4.21
CA ALA A 708 15.59 -19.01 3.36
C ALA A 708 15.35 -18.61 1.90
N SER A 709 16.05 -19.23 0.96
CA SER A 709 15.79 -19.11 -0.48
C SER A 709 16.26 -20.39 -1.16
N GLY A 710 15.35 -21.10 -1.83
CA GLY A 710 15.61 -22.45 -2.33
C GLY A 710 16.19 -23.37 -1.25
N THR A 711 17.39 -23.90 -1.49
CA THR A 711 18.15 -24.73 -0.55
C THR A 711 19.01 -23.94 0.44
N LEU A 712 19.24 -22.65 0.22
CA LEU A 712 20.07 -21.81 1.09
C LEU A 712 19.31 -21.42 2.37
N ARG A 713 20.06 -21.23 3.47
CA ARG A 713 19.54 -20.78 4.77
C ARG A 713 20.48 -19.74 5.40
N GLY A 714 19.95 -18.92 6.31
CA GLY A 714 20.73 -17.92 7.05
C GLY A 714 21.17 -16.73 6.18
N VAL A 715 22.37 -16.20 6.45
CA VAL A 715 22.88 -14.97 5.83
C VAL A 715 23.05 -15.11 4.31
N ASP A 716 23.51 -16.26 3.82
CA ASP A 716 23.69 -16.48 2.37
C ASP A 716 22.34 -16.52 1.63
N ALA A 717 21.28 -17.04 2.26
CA ALA A 717 19.93 -16.94 1.73
C ALA A 717 19.41 -15.50 1.69
N PHE A 718 19.71 -14.70 2.71
CA PHE A 718 19.34 -13.28 2.74
C PHE A 718 20.02 -12.51 1.60
N HIS A 719 21.31 -12.72 1.39
CA HIS A 719 22.03 -12.09 0.28
C HIS A 719 21.57 -12.60 -1.08
N GLN A 720 21.30 -13.90 -1.25
CA GLN A 720 20.79 -14.47 -2.51
C GLN A 720 19.47 -13.81 -2.97
N LEU A 721 18.58 -13.47 -2.03
CA LEU A 721 17.32 -12.75 -2.31
C LEU A 721 17.54 -11.31 -2.80
N LEU A 722 18.69 -10.70 -2.48
CA LEU A 722 19.10 -9.36 -2.92
C LEU A 722 19.93 -9.39 -4.21
N GLU A 723 20.78 -10.40 -4.36
CA GLU A 723 21.62 -10.64 -5.54
C GLU A 723 20.81 -10.92 -6.80
N ARG A 724 19.71 -11.67 -6.68
CA ARG A 724 18.78 -11.99 -7.78
C ARG A 724 17.34 -11.65 -7.41
N PRO A 725 16.90 -10.39 -7.60
CA PRO A 725 15.49 -10.02 -7.45
C PRO A 725 14.61 -10.74 -8.48
N ALA A 726 13.94 -11.80 -8.03
CA ALA A 726 12.86 -12.48 -8.76
C ALA A 726 11.48 -12.30 -8.08
N ALA A 727 11.45 -11.50 -7.01
CA ALA A 727 10.29 -11.28 -6.16
C ALA A 727 9.36 -10.22 -6.76
N ALA A 728 8.12 -10.59 -7.08
CA ALA A 728 7.07 -9.67 -7.54
C ALA A 728 6.12 -9.25 -6.41
N SER A 729 5.93 -10.09 -5.38
CA SER A 729 5.04 -9.75 -4.25
C SER A 729 5.54 -10.31 -2.92
N PHE A 730 5.00 -9.75 -1.83
CA PHE A 730 5.33 -10.16 -0.48
C PHE A 730 4.09 -10.30 0.41
N ALA A 731 4.24 -11.10 1.47
CA ALA A 731 3.32 -11.14 2.61
C ALA A 731 4.11 -11.28 3.92
N PHE A 732 3.82 -10.43 4.89
CA PHE A 732 4.41 -10.44 6.23
C PHE A 732 3.34 -10.84 7.25
N ALA A 733 3.48 -12.02 7.83
CA ALA A 733 2.65 -12.48 8.94
C ALA A 733 3.26 -11.99 10.25
N ARG A 734 2.73 -10.91 10.81
CA ARG A 734 3.15 -10.38 12.12
C ARG A 734 2.81 -11.39 13.22
N ALA A 735 3.63 -11.44 14.27
CA ALA A 735 3.45 -12.35 15.40
C ALA A 735 3.93 -11.69 16.71
N ALA A 736 3.39 -12.14 17.85
CA ALA A 736 3.86 -11.70 19.16
C ALA A 736 5.25 -12.28 19.52
N SER A 737 5.58 -13.45 18.96
CA SER A 737 6.88 -14.12 19.02
C SER A 737 7.02 -15.04 17.80
N LEU A 738 8.26 -15.38 17.43
CA LEU A 738 8.54 -16.42 16.41
C LEU A 738 8.20 -17.82 16.97
N ARG A 739 8.00 -18.81 16.09
CA ARG A 739 7.66 -20.17 16.54
C ARG A 739 8.89 -20.83 17.18
N PRO A 740 8.72 -21.83 18.07
CA PRO A 740 9.85 -22.58 18.66
C PRO A 740 10.74 -23.25 17.60
N GLU A 741 10.17 -23.57 16.44
CA GLU A 741 10.85 -24.12 15.26
C GLU A 741 11.86 -23.11 14.67
N ASP A 742 11.54 -21.82 14.73
CA ASP A 742 12.38 -20.70 14.30
C ASP A 742 13.42 -20.29 15.38
N ALA A 743 13.29 -20.79 16.63
CA ALA A 743 14.14 -20.36 17.75
C ALA A 743 15.59 -20.87 17.66
N ASN A 744 15.85 -21.89 16.83
CA ASN A 744 17.20 -22.40 16.53
C ASN A 744 17.97 -21.53 15.53
N LEU A 745 17.39 -20.42 15.07
CA LEU A 745 18.06 -19.47 14.19
C LEU A 745 19.13 -18.64 14.94
N PRO A 746 20.20 -18.18 14.24
CA PRO A 746 21.29 -17.38 14.82
C PRO A 746 20.84 -16.12 15.56
N THR A 747 21.75 -15.48 16.30
CA THR A 747 21.50 -14.21 16.99
C THR A 747 20.91 -13.16 16.03
N PRO A 748 19.89 -12.37 16.44
CA PRO A 748 19.28 -11.38 15.57
C PRO A 748 20.30 -10.37 15.04
N GLN A 749 20.22 -10.05 13.75
CA GLN A 749 21.15 -9.16 13.05
C GLN A 749 20.46 -7.87 12.61
N PRO A 750 21.12 -6.69 12.72
CA PRO A 750 20.60 -5.44 12.16
C PRO A 750 20.36 -5.56 10.65
N VAL A 751 19.18 -5.12 10.18
CA VAL A 751 18.81 -5.22 8.77
C VAL A 751 19.75 -4.37 7.92
N MET A 752 20.09 -3.17 8.39
CA MET A 752 20.94 -2.25 7.64
C MET A 752 22.27 -2.91 7.23
N GLY A 753 22.99 -3.56 8.15
CA GLY A 753 24.29 -4.17 7.86
C GLY A 753 24.22 -5.26 6.78
N LEU A 754 23.19 -6.11 6.85
CA LEU A 754 22.92 -7.14 5.84
C LEU A 754 22.50 -6.55 4.49
N LEU A 755 21.70 -5.47 4.49
CA LEU A 755 21.35 -4.75 3.25
C LEU A 755 22.57 -4.13 2.59
N LEU A 756 23.48 -3.52 3.36
CA LEU A 756 24.68 -2.89 2.79
C LEU A 756 25.57 -3.92 2.07
N GLU A 757 25.77 -5.10 2.68
CA GLU A 757 26.52 -6.20 2.07
C GLU A 757 25.77 -6.81 0.88
N GLY A 758 24.47 -7.08 1.00
CA GLY A 758 23.65 -7.58 -0.11
C GLY A 758 23.66 -6.66 -1.34
N MET A 759 23.58 -5.34 -1.14
CA MET A 759 23.68 -4.38 -2.25
C MET A 759 25.08 -4.31 -2.85
N ARG A 760 26.14 -4.43 -2.03
CA ARG A 760 27.53 -4.54 -2.53
C ARG A 760 27.71 -5.79 -3.40
N ARG A 761 27.16 -6.93 -2.97
CA ARG A 761 27.17 -8.19 -3.73
C ARG A 761 26.37 -8.09 -5.02
N TYR A 762 25.18 -7.48 -4.99
CA TYR A 762 24.38 -7.19 -6.18
C TYR A 762 25.18 -6.38 -7.22
N ASP A 763 25.76 -5.23 -6.83
CA ASP A 763 26.57 -4.39 -7.71
C ASP A 763 27.76 -5.16 -8.33
N GLU A 764 28.43 -6.00 -7.54
CA GLU A 764 29.53 -6.85 -8.02
C GLU A 764 29.06 -8.00 -8.93
N LEU A 765 27.90 -8.60 -8.66
CA LEU A 765 27.30 -9.62 -9.50
C LEU A 765 26.88 -9.04 -10.86
N GLN A 766 26.27 -7.85 -10.90
CA GLN A 766 25.93 -7.16 -12.15
C GLN A 766 27.19 -6.84 -12.98
N ARG A 767 28.25 -6.33 -12.35
CA ARG A 767 29.57 -6.14 -13.01
C ARG A 767 30.13 -7.45 -13.55
N SER A 768 30.00 -8.53 -12.78
CA SER A 768 30.50 -9.86 -13.16
C SER A 768 29.70 -10.48 -14.30
N ALA A 769 28.37 -10.27 -14.33
CA ALA A 769 27.48 -10.67 -15.40
C ALA A 769 27.71 -9.86 -16.69
N ALA A 770 28.07 -8.56 -16.57
CA ALA A 770 28.47 -7.74 -17.70
C ALA A 770 29.77 -8.23 -18.35
N LEU A 771 30.70 -8.84 -17.59
CA LEU A 771 31.87 -9.52 -18.14
C LEU A 771 31.55 -10.91 -18.70
N ILE A 772 30.89 -11.75 -17.89
CA ILE A 772 30.50 -13.14 -18.19
C ILE A 772 28.97 -13.28 -18.09
N PRO A 773 28.23 -13.20 -19.21
CA PRO A 773 26.77 -13.30 -19.24
C PRO A 773 26.25 -14.63 -18.73
N ASP A 774 24.97 -14.63 -18.34
CA ASP A 774 24.26 -15.80 -17.82
C ASP A 774 24.29 -17.01 -18.77
N GLY A 775 24.06 -16.80 -20.07
CA GLY A 775 24.13 -17.84 -21.11
C GLY A 775 25.54 -18.17 -21.61
N ALA A 776 26.57 -17.39 -21.23
CA ALA A 776 27.90 -17.54 -21.82
C ALA A 776 28.59 -18.83 -21.36
N ARG A 777 29.12 -19.58 -22.33
CA ARG A 777 29.96 -20.75 -22.08
C ARG A 777 31.39 -20.33 -21.83
N LEU A 778 32.04 -21.03 -20.91
CA LEU A 778 33.45 -20.84 -20.58
C LEU A 778 34.25 -22.05 -21.07
N ARG A 779 35.51 -21.82 -21.48
CA ARG A 779 36.45 -22.90 -21.82
C ARG A 779 37.81 -22.70 -21.14
N PRO A 780 38.47 -23.77 -20.67
CA PRO A 780 39.87 -23.71 -20.24
C PRO A 780 40.81 -23.28 -21.37
N THR A 781 41.83 -22.48 -21.02
CA THR A 781 42.86 -22.01 -21.97
C THR A 781 44.13 -22.87 -21.98
N GLY A 782 44.27 -23.78 -21.02
CA GLY A 782 45.47 -24.57 -20.75
C GLY A 782 46.31 -24.04 -19.57
N SER A 783 46.09 -22.79 -19.14
CA SER A 783 46.64 -22.28 -17.88
C SER A 783 45.96 -22.94 -16.68
N LYS A 784 46.72 -23.14 -15.58
CA LYS A 784 46.18 -23.70 -14.34
C LYS A 784 45.44 -22.60 -13.55
N PRO A 785 44.20 -22.84 -13.11
CA PRO A 785 43.46 -21.89 -12.29
C PRO A 785 44.16 -21.63 -10.96
N THR A 786 44.24 -20.37 -10.54
CA THR A 786 44.64 -20.03 -9.16
C THR A 786 43.43 -19.94 -8.24
N ARG A 787 43.67 -19.91 -6.92
CA ARG A 787 42.63 -19.73 -5.91
C ARG A 787 42.37 -18.24 -5.70
N LEU A 788 41.11 -17.83 -5.79
CA LEU A 788 40.67 -16.50 -5.36
C LEU A 788 41.00 -16.32 -3.86
N PRO A 789 41.75 -15.28 -3.43
CA PRO A 789 42.24 -15.16 -2.03
C PRO A 789 41.17 -15.00 -0.93
N GLN A 790 39.89 -14.92 -1.31
CA GLN A 790 38.74 -14.79 -0.40
C GLN A 790 37.79 -15.99 -0.51
N GLU A 791 38.15 -17.02 -1.27
CA GLU A 791 37.40 -18.27 -1.35
C GLU A 791 38.27 -19.42 -0.82
N ASP A 792 37.74 -20.08 0.20
CA ASP A 792 38.46 -21.02 1.05
C ASP A 792 37.94 -22.46 0.91
N ASP A 793 36.82 -22.68 0.21
CA ASP A 793 36.27 -24.01 -0.04
C ASP A 793 36.91 -24.69 -1.27
N PRO A 794 37.80 -25.70 -1.09
CA PRO A 794 38.41 -26.43 -2.19
C PRO A 794 37.40 -27.32 -2.95
N LYS A 795 36.27 -27.70 -2.32
CA LYS A 795 35.21 -28.49 -2.98
C LYS A 795 34.44 -27.60 -3.96
N LEU A 796 34.11 -26.37 -3.57
CA LEU A 796 33.49 -25.41 -4.48
C LEU A 796 34.40 -25.11 -5.67
N LEU A 797 35.68 -24.77 -5.43
CA LEU A 797 36.67 -24.51 -6.48
C LEU A 797 36.77 -25.66 -7.49
N SER A 798 36.94 -26.89 -7.01
CA SER A 798 37.06 -28.07 -7.88
C SER A 798 35.78 -28.42 -8.63
N ALA A 799 34.61 -28.28 -7.98
CA ALA A 799 33.32 -28.58 -8.60
C ALA A 799 32.91 -27.55 -9.66
N VAL A 800 33.13 -26.26 -9.43
CA VAL A 800 32.90 -25.20 -10.43
C VAL A 800 33.83 -25.41 -11.62
N TRP A 801 35.14 -25.65 -11.40
CA TRP A 801 36.11 -25.90 -12.46
C TRP A 801 35.74 -27.12 -13.33
N ALA A 802 35.27 -28.21 -12.72
CA ALA A 802 34.82 -29.40 -13.44
C ALA A 802 33.62 -29.12 -14.35
N ARG A 803 32.65 -28.29 -13.92
CA ARG A 803 31.48 -27.92 -14.73
C ARG A 803 31.84 -27.01 -15.91
N VAL A 804 32.64 -25.96 -15.70
CA VAL A 804 33.07 -25.11 -16.84
C VAL A 804 33.98 -25.84 -17.81
N SER A 805 34.77 -26.82 -17.34
CA SER A 805 35.55 -27.71 -18.22
C SER A 805 34.66 -28.60 -19.11
N GLN A 806 33.41 -28.82 -18.72
CA GLN A 806 32.38 -29.52 -19.51
C GLN A 806 31.54 -28.55 -20.37
N GLY A 807 31.94 -27.28 -20.44
CA GLY A 807 31.27 -26.25 -21.26
C GLY A 807 29.98 -25.70 -20.66
N ALA A 808 29.74 -25.87 -19.35
CA ALA A 808 28.59 -25.30 -18.66
C ALA A 808 28.53 -23.77 -18.78
N THR A 809 27.33 -23.21 -18.78
CA THR A 809 27.11 -21.76 -18.72
C THR A 809 27.33 -21.21 -17.32
N ALA A 810 27.47 -19.89 -17.20
CA ALA A 810 27.63 -19.25 -15.89
C ALA A 810 26.40 -19.49 -14.98
N THR A 811 25.17 -19.41 -15.51
CA THR A 811 23.95 -19.68 -14.73
C THR A 811 23.76 -21.16 -14.40
N GLU A 812 24.17 -22.09 -15.28
CA GLU A 812 24.20 -23.53 -14.96
C GLU A 812 25.15 -23.87 -13.81
N CYS A 813 26.23 -23.10 -13.63
CA CYS A 813 27.13 -23.28 -12.49
C CYS A 813 26.50 -22.77 -11.18
N GLU A 814 25.80 -21.64 -11.20
CA GLU A 814 25.18 -21.06 -9.99
C GLU A 814 24.03 -21.91 -9.44
N GLY A 815 23.18 -22.46 -10.30
CA GLY A 815 21.97 -23.20 -9.88
C GLY A 815 22.22 -24.61 -9.31
N VAL A 816 23.47 -25.08 -9.24
CA VAL A 816 23.83 -26.47 -8.92
C VAL A 816 24.47 -26.63 -7.55
N PHE A 817 25.09 -25.57 -7.02
CA PHE A 817 25.83 -25.63 -5.76
C PHE A 817 25.01 -25.03 -4.61
N ALA A 818 25.20 -25.54 -3.39
CA ALA A 818 24.55 -25.00 -2.19
C ALA A 818 25.29 -23.75 -1.67
N THR A 819 25.47 -22.75 -2.53
CA THR A 819 26.08 -21.44 -2.24
C THR A 819 25.38 -20.34 -3.03
N ASP A 820 25.56 -19.08 -2.64
CA ASP A 820 25.07 -17.93 -3.38
C ASP A 820 25.70 -17.77 -4.79
N ALA A 821 24.96 -17.12 -5.69
CA ALA A 821 25.38 -16.87 -7.07
C ALA A 821 26.61 -15.96 -7.15
N PHE A 822 26.70 -14.96 -6.27
CA PHE A 822 27.82 -14.03 -6.18
C PHE A 822 29.18 -14.75 -6.01
N ARG A 823 29.30 -15.73 -5.10
CA ARG A 823 30.52 -16.51 -4.89
C ARG A 823 30.93 -17.28 -6.14
N VAL A 824 29.99 -17.97 -6.79
CA VAL A 824 30.27 -18.72 -8.03
C VAL A 824 30.73 -17.77 -9.15
N ARG A 825 30.00 -16.69 -9.42
CA ARG A 825 30.34 -15.76 -10.51
C ARG A 825 31.70 -15.09 -10.29
N ARG A 826 32.07 -14.77 -9.04
CA ARG A 826 33.39 -14.22 -8.71
C ARG A 826 34.55 -15.16 -9.03
N LEU A 827 34.40 -16.47 -8.83
CA LEU A 827 35.40 -17.46 -9.23
C LEU A 827 35.58 -17.49 -10.75
N LEU A 828 34.48 -17.46 -11.49
CA LEU A 828 34.51 -17.45 -12.96
C LEU A 828 35.21 -16.19 -13.50
N VAL A 829 34.90 -15.02 -12.92
CA VAL A 829 35.57 -13.75 -13.26
C VAL A 829 37.05 -13.78 -12.95
N HIS A 830 37.46 -14.26 -11.76
CA HIS A 830 38.87 -14.38 -11.38
C HIS A 830 39.67 -15.22 -12.39
N TRP A 831 39.12 -16.37 -12.79
CA TRP A 831 39.76 -17.24 -13.80
C TRP A 831 39.78 -16.66 -15.21
N VAL A 832 38.85 -15.78 -15.57
CA VAL A 832 38.89 -15.02 -16.84
C VAL A 832 39.92 -13.89 -16.77
N GLU A 833 40.02 -13.17 -15.64
CA GLU A 833 40.97 -12.08 -15.43
C GLU A 833 42.44 -12.53 -15.48
N GLU A 834 42.75 -13.71 -14.92
CA GLU A 834 44.09 -14.31 -15.02
C GLU A 834 44.35 -15.10 -16.32
N GLY A 835 43.33 -15.25 -17.18
CA GLY A 835 43.42 -15.97 -18.45
C GLY A 835 43.42 -17.51 -18.35
N SER A 836 42.97 -18.09 -17.24
CA SER A 836 42.74 -19.55 -17.07
C SER A 836 41.46 -20.03 -17.77
N LEU A 837 40.45 -19.17 -17.88
CA LEU A 837 39.24 -19.37 -18.67
C LEU A 837 39.13 -18.31 -19.77
N GLN A 838 38.48 -18.69 -20.86
CA GLN A 838 38.05 -17.77 -21.90
C GLN A 838 36.53 -17.83 -22.06
N VAL A 839 35.90 -16.66 -22.14
CA VAL A 839 34.49 -16.53 -22.56
C VAL A 839 34.39 -16.90 -24.03
N VAL A 840 33.58 -17.91 -24.33
CA VAL A 840 33.26 -18.28 -25.71
C VAL A 840 32.17 -17.33 -26.21
N PRO A 841 32.36 -16.59 -27.32
CA PRO A 841 31.29 -15.79 -27.90
C PRO A 841 30.15 -16.71 -28.39
N GLU A 842 28.92 -16.22 -28.32
CA GLU A 842 27.71 -16.87 -28.86
C GLU A 842 27.75 -16.97 -30.40
#